data_AF-A0A133VJL4-F1
#
_entry.id   AF-A0A133VJL4-F1
#
_cell.length_a   1.000
_cell.length_b   1.000
_cell.length_c   1.000
_cell.angle_alpha   90.00
_cell.angle_beta   90.00
_cell.angle_gamma   90.00
#
_symmetry.space_group_name_H-M   'P 1'
#
loop_
_entity.id
_entity.type
_entity.pdbx_description
1 polymer ?
#
loop_
_entity_poly.entity_id
_entity_poly.type
_entity_poly.pdbx_seq_one_letter_code
_entity_poly.pdbx_strand_id
1 'polypeptide(L)'
;MREKGFLPFTSVGLVLLILAVMTVGYYHWSSHQDRMSSIHDYSASSLSTSIGTAERDMKSQLKEDFHNSLWIIGENAYQYENNRDREAIIKTLMRYQFRIRHLYLHQRQKKIFSEPEWRINGLENLYMNRGEGGYPIFTANLSPGSYLFENQPDNSISIKIPIDRIKTSLDVRYYLLQDRMNQFSEGFGCVERRWAFAEYALAYLDVWGRKKLKLSESRTKALFNLALVSHEIDKFGSTDYIDIATDLAGIDISENMMKSENSDTTIKPLKKRQIRKVKKKIRNAIFELGKSKSILKKSLRQLKKIKKFSPQNWKDKKHDQLKNIKENITNADIEKLESKFRKICKECKKIYIFPKNKTKKAIEGIKQAINCVKKSKKHFKESIQLLEKFGKKNPLMKQLHENFTQNGNPPGISKQVHIGISNVKHELSNFQKRLEKIRNLLKPSLTISKTFPDSFAEKFSKAAREENKKIAIEIIDDALKSADIAFRNFKKEIDKGLVRINEYYSNYSDTIDRQTKKPQPNWRKDYTKYSDPGEEHSSHNKVAKKFVIYDGKGTIGGLLKLLKNVNSQLDSVITLSDKFEKQRQKLKEFDINDELKDRLMEKAGVSLPIDISREKYYELSPPKPLFSDPGLSVYHDFEIENIEFERFDPVGIMTGGHVPYPTPVYLWFINTTLYWTSWEITISLEGPIVEEIYDYKNKVIPKETDEGSREFPKYVNQPLPFKQKFEKTEYNFHLATISLRPYTINKPKKD
;
A
#
# COMPACT_ATOMS: atom_id res chain seq x y z
N MET A 1 -124.27 38.13 3.58
CA MET A 1 -123.25 37.22 3.04
C MET A 1 -123.45 37.14 1.53
N ARG A 2 -122.47 37.58 0.73
CA ARG A 2 -122.53 37.51 -0.74
C ARG A 2 -121.59 36.40 -1.19
N GLU A 3 -122.16 35.35 -1.79
CA GLU A 3 -121.43 34.23 -2.39
C GLU A 3 -120.51 34.76 -3.50
N LYS A 4 -119.20 34.66 -3.27
CA LYS A 4 -118.18 34.93 -4.29
C LYS A 4 -117.64 33.59 -4.79
N GLY A 5 -117.87 33.34 -6.08
CA GLY A 5 -116.94 32.62 -6.96
C GLY A 5 -116.92 31.11 -6.83
N PHE A 6 -117.94 30.41 -7.34
CA PHE A 6 -117.82 28.99 -7.65
C PHE A 6 -117.17 28.85 -9.03
N LEU A 7 -115.87 28.53 -9.06
CA LEU A 7 -115.19 28.09 -10.29
C LEU A 7 -115.61 26.64 -10.54
N PRO A 8 -116.35 26.33 -11.63
CA PRO A 8 -116.77 24.97 -11.89
C PRO A 8 -115.52 24.09 -12.06
N PHE A 9 -115.54 22.89 -11.47
CA PHE A 9 -114.43 21.93 -11.49
C PHE A 9 -113.93 21.63 -12.90
N THR A 10 -114.79 21.77 -13.92
CA THR A 10 -114.43 21.67 -15.34
C THR A 10 -113.40 22.73 -15.75
N SER A 11 -113.55 23.98 -15.30
CA SER A 11 -112.58 25.05 -15.59
C SER A 11 -111.23 24.81 -14.90
N VAL A 12 -111.24 24.31 -13.66
CA VAL A 12 -110.01 23.95 -12.94
C VAL A 12 -109.31 22.75 -13.61
N GLY A 13 -110.09 21.74 -14.02
CA GLY A 13 -109.56 20.58 -14.75
C GLY A 13 -108.96 20.98 -16.10
N LEU A 14 -109.60 21.90 -16.83
CA LEU A 14 -109.10 22.37 -18.13
C LEU A 14 -107.83 23.23 -17.97
N VAL A 15 -107.76 24.08 -16.93
CA VAL A 15 -106.55 24.84 -16.60
C VAL A 15 -105.41 23.92 -16.18
N LEU A 16 -105.66 22.88 -15.37
CA LEU A 16 -104.66 21.88 -14.99
C LEU A 16 -104.18 21.06 -16.19
N LEU A 17 -105.06 20.73 -17.13
CA LEU A 17 -104.71 19.98 -18.34
C LEU A 17 -103.89 20.85 -19.30
N ILE A 18 -104.26 22.12 -19.48
CA ILE A 18 -103.46 23.09 -20.23
C ILE A 18 -102.10 23.29 -19.54
N LEU A 19 -102.05 23.42 -18.22
CA LEU A 19 -100.78 23.51 -17.47
C LEU A 19 -99.95 22.25 -17.67
N ALA A 20 -100.52 21.04 -17.57
CA ALA A 20 -99.80 19.80 -17.80
C ALA A 20 -99.22 19.73 -19.23
N VAL A 21 -100.02 20.08 -20.24
CA VAL A 21 -99.57 20.11 -21.65
C VAL A 21 -98.50 21.18 -21.86
N MET A 22 -98.64 22.37 -21.26
CA MET A 22 -97.60 23.42 -21.31
C MET A 22 -96.34 23.02 -20.56
N THR A 23 -96.44 22.27 -19.45
CA THR A 23 -95.28 21.82 -18.68
C THR A 23 -94.53 20.72 -19.43
N VAL A 24 -95.26 19.78 -20.04
CA VAL A 24 -94.69 18.74 -20.92
C VAL A 24 -94.09 19.38 -22.17
N GLY A 25 -94.80 20.34 -22.79
CA GLY A 25 -94.31 21.11 -23.94
C GLY A 25 -93.06 21.93 -23.61
N TYR A 26 -93.03 22.60 -22.46
CA TYR A 26 -91.87 23.35 -21.98
C TYR A 26 -90.70 22.43 -21.63
N TYR A 27 -90.96 21.25 -21.02
CA TYR A 27 -89.92 20.27 -20.75
C TYR A 27 -89.30 19.73 -22.05
N HIS A 28 -90.12 19.40 -23.05
CA HIS A 28 -89.62 18.98 -24.36
C HIS A 28 -88.91 20.11 -25.11
N TRP A 29 -89.42 21.34 -25.04
CA TRP A 29 -88.80 22.51 -25.65
C TRP A 29 -87.48 22.89 -24.97
N SER A 30 -87.42 22.91 -23.65
CA SER A 30 -86.20 23.14 -22.86
C SER A 30 -85.19 22.04 -23.13
N SER A 31 -85.59 20.77 -23.09
CA SER A 31 -84.71 19.66 -23.44
C SER A 31 -84.22 19.73 -24.89
N HIS A 32 -85.03 20.24 -25.82
CA HIS A 32 -84.63 20.48 -27.20
C HIS A 32 -83.67 21.68 -27.32
N GLN A 33 -83.92 22.78 -26.61
CA GLN A 33 -83.04 23.95 -26.54
C GLN A 33 -81.70 23.62 -25.89
N ASP A 34 -81.68 22.85 -24.80
CA ASP A 34 -80.46 22.36 -24.16
C ASP A 34 -79.69 21.40 -25.08
N ARG A 35 -80.39 20.60 -25.89
CA ARG A 35 -79.77 19.78 -26.95
C ARG A 35 -79.21 20.64 -28.08
N MET A 36 -79.90 21.71 -28.50
CA MET A 36 -79.44 22.59 -29.57
C MET A 36 -78.31 23.52 -29.12
N SER A 37 -78.31 24.00 -27.88
CA SER A 37 -77.23 24.81 -27.31
C SER A 37 -75.97 23.96 -27.11
N SER A 38 -76.11 22.74 -26.59
CA SER A 38 -74.98 21.80 -26.49
C SER A 38 -74.43 21.41 -27.87
N ILE A 39 -75.26 21.21 -28.90
CA ILE A 39 -74.78 21.01 -30.28
C ILE A 39 -74.03 22.23 -30.82
N HIS A 40 -74.48 23.45 -30.51
CA HIS A 40 -73.79 24.69 -30.90
C HIS A 40 -72.47 24.94 -30.14
N ASP A 41 -72.38 24.51 -28.87
CA ASP A 41 -71.18 24.63 -28.03
C ASP A 41 -70.10 23.58 -28.37
N TYR A 42 -70.50 22.43 -28.94
CA TYR A 42 -69.60 21.40 -29.46
C TYR A 42 -68.93 21.86 -30.77
N SER A 43 -67.97 22.78 -30.71
CA SER A 43 -67.15 23.18 -31.88
C SER A 43 -66.04 22.15 -32.18
N ALA A 44 -65.42 22.20 -33.37
CA ALA A 44 -64.26 21.35 -33.72
C ALA A 44 -63.09 21.46 -32.69
N SER A 45 -62.98 22.59 -31.97
CA SER A 45 -62.01 22.80 -30.89
C SER A 45 -62.32 21.95 -29.64
N SER A 46 -63.60 21.79 -29.31
CA SER A 46 -64.04 20.95 -28.18
C SER A 46 -63.75 19.46 -28.43
N LEU A 47 -64.04 18.96 -29.63
CA LEU A 47 -63.70 17.59 -30.06
C LEU A 47 -62.18 17.37 -30.06
N SER A 48 -61.41 18.33 -30.56
CA SER A 48 -59.94 18.24 -30.52
C SER A 48 -59.39 18.20 -29.09
N THR A 49 -60.05 18.89 -28.14
CA THR A 49 -59.66 18.90 -26.72
C THR A 49 -60.03 17.59 -26.03
N SER A 50 -61.20 17.05 -26.36
CA SER A 50 -61.69 15.75 -25.87
C SER A 50 -60.80 14.60 -26.35
N ILE A 51 -60.52 14.53 -27.66
CA ILE A 51 -59.58 13.56 -28.24
C ILE A 51 -58.16 13.76 -27.67
N GLY A 52 -57.71 15.00 -27.47
CA GLY A 52 -56.42 15.29 -26.85
C GLY A 52 -56.35 14.86 -25.38
N THR A 53 -57.46 14.87 -24.66
CA THR A 53 -57.58 14.39 -23.27
C THR A 53 -57.57 12.86 -23.25
N ALA A 54 -58.35 12.23 -24.13
CA ALA A 54 -58.33 10.79 -24.35
C ALA A 54 -56.89 10.31 -24.64
N GLU A 55 -56.19 10.90 -25.62
CA GLU A 55 -54.80 10.54 -25.94
C GLU A 55 -53.85 10.63 -24.71
N ARG A 56 -54.02 11.65 -23.85
CA ARG A 56 -53.26 11.79 -22.60
C ARG A 56 -53.60 10.70 -21.60
N ASP A 57 -54.87 10.35 -21.45
CA ASP A 57 -55.32 9.29 -20.54
C ASP A 57 -54.74 7.93 -20.94
N MET A 58 -54.71 7.60 -22.23
CA MET A 58 -54.05 6.38 -22.71
C MET A 58 -52.54 6.42 -22.51
N LYS A 59 -51.88 7.55 -22.75
CA LYS A 59 -50.45 7.69 -22.43
C LYS A 59 -50.21 7.50 -20.93
N SER A 60 -51.08 8.03 -20.07
CA SER A 60 -51.02 7.86 -18.63
C SER A 60 -51.19 6.39 -18.22
N GLN A 61 -52.20 5.71 -18.76
CA GLN A 61 -52.44 4.29 -18.48
C GLN A 61 -51.26 3.41 -18.93
N LEU A 62 -50.74 3.64 -20.13
CA LEU A 62 -49.58 2.92 -20.63
C LEU A 62 -48.35 3.15 -19.77
N LYS A 63 -48.16 4.38 -19.25
CA LYS A 63 -47.08 4.66 -18.30
C LYS A 63 -47.26 3.88 -17.00
N GLU A 64 -48.48 3.81 -16.47
CA GLU A 64 -48.81 3.06 -15.26
C GLU A 64 -48.56 1.55 -15.44
N ASP A 65 -49.03 0.96 -16.54
CA ASP A 65 -48.85 -0.45 -16.85
C ASP A 65 -47.36 -0.78 -17.04
N PHE A 66 -46.61 0.10 -17.71
CA PHE A 66 -45.17 -0.07 -17.85
C PHE A 66 -44.46 0.03 -16.50
N HIS A 67 -44.85 0.98 -15.66
CA HIS A 67 -44.28 1.14 -14.33
C HIS A 67 -44.56 -0.09 -13.45
N ASN A 68 -45.79 -0.59 -13.43
CA ASN A 68 -46.15 -1.82 -12.71
C ASN A 68 -45.35 -3.03 -13.21
N SER A 69 -45.12 -3.12 -14.52
CA SER A 69 -44.27 -4.17 -15.11
C SER A 69 -42.80 -4.04 -14.67
N LEU A 70 -42.25 -2.81 -14.64
CA LEU A 70 -40.91 -2.56 -14.11
C LEU A 70 -40.81 -2.86 -12.62
N TRP A 71 -41.85 -2.56 -11.86
CA TRP A 71 -41.91 -2.83 -10.42
C TRP A 71 -41.78 -4.32 -10.14
N ILE A 72 -42.67 -5.13 -10.74
CA ILE A 72 -42.69 -6.59 -10.56
C ILE A 72 -41.33 -7.20 -10.91
N ILE A 73 -40.70 -6.71 -11.99
CA ILE A 73 -39.42 -7.23 -12.47
C ILE A 73 -38.24 -6.69 -11.65
N GLY A 74 -38.31 -5.46 -11.17
CA GLY A 74 -37.30 -4.87 -10.28
C GLY A 74 -37.25 -5.58 -8.93
N GLU A 75 -38.40 -5.82 -8.32
CA GLU A 75 -38.56 -6.56 -7.05
C GLU A 75 -38.07 -8.02 -7.16
N ASN A 76 -38.15 -8.60 -8.37
CA ASN A 76 -37.75 -9.97 -8.66
C ASN A 76 -36.54 -10.06 -9.59
N ALA A 77 -35.68 -9.04 -9.64
CA ALA A 77 -34.62 -8.98 -10.66
C ALA A 77 -33.61 -10.13 -10.54
N TYR A 78 -33.43 -10.67 -9.33
CA TYR A 78 -32.61 -11.85 -9.03
C TYR A 78 -33.08 -13.15 -9.70
N GLN A 79 -34.36 -13.27 -10.10
CA GLN A 79 -34.90 -14.47 -10.74
C GLN A 79 -34.46 -14.63 -12.21
N TYR A 80 -33.82 -13.60 -12.76
CA TYR A 80 -33.47 -13.53 -14.17
C TYR A 80 -31.95 -13.45 -14.35
N GLU A 81 -31.40 -14.39 -15.11
CA GLU A 81 -29.95 -14.56 -15.29
C GLU A 81 -29.30 -13.39 -16.04
N ASN A 82 -30.00 -12.76 -16.98
CA ASN A 82 -29.44 -11.69 -17.78
C ASN A 82 -30.45 -10.56 -18.08
N ASN A 83 -29.90 -9.42 -18.47
CA ASN A 83 -30.69 -8.22 -18.75
C ASN A 83 -31.68 -8.40 -19.91
N ARG A 84 -31.37 -9.22 -20.93
CA ARG A 84 -32.25 -9.41 -22.09
C ARG A 84 -33.52 -10.17 -21.71
N ASP A 85 -33.39 -11.15 -20.82
CA ASP A 85 -34.53 -11.93 -20.32
C ASP A 85 -35.45 -11.05 -19.48
N ARG A 86 -34.88 -10.18 -18.63
CA ARG A 86 -35.65 -9.16 -17.89
C ARG A 86 -36.46 -8.28 -18.84
N GLU A 87 -35.83 -7.73 -19.89
CA GLU A 87 -36.53 -6.90 -20.87
C GLU A 87 -37.62 -7.65 -21.64
N ALA A 88 -37.41 -8.92 -21.97
CA ALA A 88 -38.39 -9.75 -22.66
C ALA A 88 -39.63 -10.02 -21.79
N ILE A 89 -39.43 -10.23 -20.49
CA ILE A 89 -40.52 -10.49 -19.54
C ILE A 89 -41.27 -9.19 -19.22
N ILE A 90 -40.58 -8.05 -19.08
CA ILE A 90 -41.21 -6.72 -18.98
C ILE A 90 -42.17 -6.51 -20.16
N LYS A 91 -41.72 -6.79 -21.40
CA LYS A 91 -42.55 -6.68 -22.60
C LYS A 91 -43.79 -7.59 -22.55
N THR A 92 -43.62 -8.80 -22.01
CA THR A 92 -44.69 -9.79 -21.89
C THR A 92 -45.73 -9.39 -20.84
N LEU A 93 -45.30 -8.94 -19.66
CA LEU A 93 -46.18 -8.42 -18.61
C LEU A 93 -46.94 -7.19 -19.09
N MET A 94 -46.28 -6.27 -19.80
CA MET A 94 -46.94 -5.08 -20.34
C MET A 94 -48.04 -5.46 -21.34
N ARG A 95 -47.76 -6.37 -22.28
CA ARG A 95 -48.76 -6.89 -23.22
C ARG A 95 -49.97 -7.48 -22.51
N TYR A 96 -49.75 -8.22 -21.42
CA TYR A 96 -50.81 -8.81 -20.62
C TYR A 96 -51.63 -7.76 -19.86
N GLN A 97 -50.97 -6.82 -19.17
CA GLN A 97 -51.62 -5.75 -18.40
C GLN A 97 -52.43 -4.82 -19.30
N PHE A 98 -51.86 -4.40 -20.44
CA PHE A 98 -52.55 -3.58 -21.43
C PHE A 98 -53.80 -4.30 -21.98
N ARG A 99 -53.70 -5.61 -22.27
CA ARG A 99 -54.83 -6.42 -22.74
C ARG A 99 -55.96 -6.50 -21.71
N ILE A 100 -55.67 -6.51 -20.42
CA ILE A 100 -56.71 -6.55 -19.38
C ILE A 100 -57.31 -5.16 -19.16
N ARG A 101 -56.47 -4.13 -19.05
CA ARG A 101 -56.88 -2.78 -18.62
C ARG A 101 -57.54 -1.95 -19.71
N HIS A 102 -57.24 -2.16 -21.01
CA HIS A 102 -57.97 -1.46 -22.08
C HIS A 102 -59.48 -1.80 -22.09
N LEU A 103 -59.86 -3.01 -21.65
CA LEU A 103 -61.26 -3.40 -21.50
C LEU A 103 -61.96 -2.63 -20.37
N TYR A 104 -61.23 -2.27 -19.31
CA TYR A 104 -61.75 -1.49 -18.19
C TYR A 104 -61.87 0.01 -18.51
N LEU A 105 -60.96 0.57 -19.32
CA LEU A 105 -61.08 1.96 -19.82
C LEU A 105 -62.38 2.16 -20.61
N HIS A 106 -62.70 1.19 -21.48
CA HIS A 106 -63.94 1.18 -22.24
C HIS A 106 -65.20 1.10 -21.35
N GLN A 107 -65.09 0.58 -20.12
CA GLN A 107 -66.20 0.50 -19.17
C GLN A 107 -66.31 1.73 -18.24
N ARG A 108 -65.19 2.36 -17.86
CA ARG A 108 -65.16 3.53 -16.97
C ARG A 108 -65.72 4.80 -17.63
N GLN A 109 -65.62 4.91 -18.95
CA GLN A 109 -66.06 6.05 -19.77
C GLN A 109 -67.56 6.03 -20.16
N LYS A 110 -68.37 5.11 -19.60
CA LYS A 110 -69.81 4.99 -19.91
C LYS A 110 -70.72 6.00 -19.15
N LYS A 111 -70.26 7.22 -18.88
CA LYS A 111 -71.08 8.24 -18.19
C LYS A 111 -71.14 9.58 -18.93
N ILE A 112 -72.29 9.76 -19.59
CA ILE A 112 -72.98 11.03 -19.90
C ILE A 112 -72.39 11.82 -21.10
N PHE A 113 -72.98 11.57 -22.28
CA PHE A 113 -72.80 12.20 -23.60
C PHE A 113 -71.52 11.84 -24.39
N SER A 114 -71.58 12.12 -25.71
CA SER A 114 -70.69 11.64 -26.78
C SER A 114 -69.20 11.85 -26.47
N GLU A 115 -68.58 10.83 -25.87
CA GLU A 115 -67.14 10.75 -25.60
C GLU A 115 -66.41 9.98 -26.72
N PRO A 116 -65.10 10.20 -26.91
CA PRO A 116 -64.32 9.57 -27.97
C PRO A 116 -64.33 8.04 -27.84
N GLU A 117 -64.76 7.37 -28.90
CA GLU A 117 -64.70 5.92 -29.06
C GLU A 117 -63.25 5.48 -29.34
N TRP A 118 -62.83 4.48 -28.57
CA TRP A 118 -61.53 3.86 -28.66
C TRP A 118 -61.62 2.57 -29.45
N ARG A 119 -61.05 2.53 -30.65
CA ARG A 119 -60.87 1.27 -31.36
C ARG A 119 -59.41 0.90 -31.39
N ILE A 120 -59.02 0.00 -30.49
CA ILE A 120 -57.66 -0.56 -30.40
C ILE A 120 -57.72 -1.99 -30.92
N ASN A 121 -57.10 -2.25 -32.08
CA ASN A 121 -57.13 -3.58 -32.70
C ASN A 121 -56.10 -4.56 -32.09
N GLY A 122 -55.23 -4.06 -31.21
CA GLY A 122 -54.20 -4.84 -30.53
C GLY A 122 -52.88 -4.10 -30.43
N LEU A 123 -51.95 -4.66 -29.65
CA LEU A 123 -50.57 -4.19 -29.55
C LEU A 123 -49.68 -5.12 -30.39
N GLU A 124 -49.10 -4.60 -31.46
CA GLU A 124 -48.30 -5.40 -32.39
C GLU A 124 -46.88 -5.60 -31.83
N ASN A 125 -46.18 -4.50 -31.59
CA ASN A 125 -44.78 -4.53 -31.15
C ASN A 125 -44.52 -3.56 -30.01
N LEU A 126 -43.64 -3.97 -29.09
CA LEU A 126 -43.17 -3.15 -27.99
C LEU A 126 -41.65 -3.05 -27.99
N TYR A 127 -41.17 -1.82 -28.04
CA TYR A 127 -39.75 -1.51 -27.92
C TYR A 127 -39.50 -0.75 -26.63
N MET A 128 -38.48 -1.18 -25.90
CA MET A 128 -37.93 -0.46 -24.75
C MET A 128 -36.50 -0.09 -25.12
N ASN A 129 -36.16 1.18 -25.00
CA ASN A 129 -34.85 1.73 -25.31
C ASN A 129 -34.33 2.53 -24.11
N ARG A 130 -33.02 2.58 -23.97
CA ARG A 130 -32.36 3.44 -22.98
C ARG A 130 -32.39 4.90 -23.43
N GLY A 131 -32.96 5.77 -22.61
CA GLY A 131 -32.87 7.23 -22.72
C GLY A 131 -31.68 7.81 -21.94
N GLU A 132 -31.54 9.13 -21.98
CA GLU A 132 -30.53 9.85 -21.19
C GLU A 132 -30.74 9.63 -19.69
N GLY A 133 -29.66 9.65 -18.89
CA GLY A 133 -29.75 9.53 -17.42
C GLY A 133 -30.29 8.19 -16.88
N GLY A 134 -30.50 7.18 -17.73
CA GLY A 134 -31.01 5.87 -17.33
C GLY A 134 -32.55 5.73 -17.35
N TYR A 135 -33.27 6.71 -17.90
CA TYR A 135 -34.72 6.63 -18.07
C TYR A 135 -35.11 5.68 -19.22
N PRO A 136 -36.09 4.79 -19.05
CA PRO A 136 -36.58 3.96 -20.14
C PRO A 136 -37.50 4.78 -21.04
N ILE A 137 -37.27 4.67 -22.35
CA ILE A 137 -38.13 5.18 -23.40
C ILE A 137 -38.84 4.00 -24.00
N PHE A 138 -40.16 3.96 -23.91
CA PHE A 138 -40.93 2.91 -24.55
C PHE A 138 -41.65 3.41 -25.79
N THR A 139 -41.79 2.49 -26.74
CA THR A 139 -42.55 2.68 -27.97
C THR A 139 -43.49 1.49 -28.14
N ALA A 140 -44.78 1.75 -28.09
CA ALA A 140 -45.85 0.82 -28.39
C ALA A 140 -46.34 1.07 -29.83
N ASN A 141 -46.25 0.06 -30.68
CA ASN A 141 -46.88 0.07 -32.00
C ASN A 141 -48.22 -0.65 -31.90
N LEU A 142 -49.29 0.03 -32.28
CA LEU A 142 -50.63 -0.54 -32.31
C LEU A 142 -50.90 -1.20 -33.65
N SER A 143 -51.76 -2.21 -33.66
CA SER A 143 -52.13 -2.91 -34.88
C SER A 143 -52.84 -1.95 -35.86
N PRO A 144 -52.63 -2.12 -37.18
CA PRO A 144 -53.26 -1.27 -38.20
C PRO A 144 -54.78 -1.14 -38.01
N GLY A 145 -55.29 0.08 -38.22
CA GLY A 145 -56.70 0.40 -38.03
C GLY A 145 -57.09 0.75 -36.59
N SER A 146 -56.11 0.96 -35.70
CA SER A 146 -56.35 1.54 -34.37
C SER A 146 -56.55 3.05 -34.49
N TYR A 147 -57.63 3.59 -33.91
CA TYR A 147 -57.95 5.02 -33.99
C TYR A 147 -58.72 5.51 -32.76
N LEU A 148 -58.61 6.81 -32.50
CA LEU A 148 -59.55 7.58 -31.69
C LEU A 148 -60.59 8.20 -32.60
N PHE A 149 -61.86 8.11 -32.21
CA PHE A 149 -62.96 8.62 -33.00
C PHE A 149 -63.96 9.33 -32.12
N GLU A 150 -64.33 10.55 -32.48
CA GLU A 150 -65.40 11.27 -31.79
C GLU A 150 -66.27 11.97 -32.81
N ASN A 151 -67.58 11.90 -32.57
CA ASN A 151 -68.58 12.55 -33.38
C ASN A 151 -69.33 13.58 -32.54
N GLN A 152 -69.73 14.65 -33.19
CA GLN A 152 -70.78 15.49 -32.63
C GLN A 152 -72.08 14.71 -32.47
N PRO A 153 -72.95 15.08 -31.51
CA PRO A 153 -74.24 14.42 -31.30
C PRO A 153 -75.15 14.37 -32.54
N ASP A 154 -74.99 15.31 -33.47
CA ASP A 154 -75.72 15.40 -34.74
C ASP A 154 -75.00 14.73 -35.93
N ASN A 155 -73.83 14.11 -35.70
CA ASN A 155 -72.92 13.53 -36.69
C ASN A 155 -72.44 14.50 -37.79
N SER A 156 -72.54 15.82 -37.60
CA SER A 156 -72.17 16.77 -38.65
C SER A 156 -70.65 16.91 -38.82
N ILE A 157 -69.88 16.76 -37.73
CA ILE A 157 -68.41 16.67 -37.74
C ILE A 157 -67.96 15.41 -37.00
N SER A 158 -67.08 14.65 -37.66
CA SER A 158 -66.38 13.49 -37.11
C SER A 158 -64.88 13.72 -37.14
N ILE A 159 -64.19 13.51 -36.02
CA ILE A 159 -62.73 13.50 -35.99
C ILE A 159 -62.26 12.07 -35.78
N LYS A 160 -61.44 11.57 -36.70
CA LYS A 160 -60.80 10.25 -36.63
C LYS A 160 -59.29 10.41 -36.65
N ILE A 161 -58.63 10.13 -35.54
CA ILE A 161 -57.16 10.20 -35.42
C ILE A 161 -56.60 8.77 -35.42
N PRO A 162 -55.84 8.36 -36.44
CA PRO A 162 -55.13 7.09 -36.40
C PRO A 162 -54.06 7.12 -35.31
N ILE A 163 -53.97 6.06 -34.52
CA ILE A 163 -52.90 5.88 -33.54
C ILE A 163 -52.09 4.67 -33.93
N ASP A 164 -50.99 4.91 -34.63
CA ASP A 164 -50.10 3.84 -35.09
C ASP A 164 -48.98 3.59 -34.07
N ARG A 165 -48.56 4.64 -33.36
CA ARG A 165 -47.40 4.61 -32.46
C ARG A 165 -47.53 5.53 -31.27
N ILE A 166 -47.30 4.99 -30.08
CA ILE A 166 -47.24 5.75 -28.84
C ILE A 166 -45.82 5.65 -28.29
N LYS A 167 -45.15 6.80 -28.16
CA LYS A 167 -43.83 6.91 -27.55
C LYS A 167 -43.92 7.75 -26.28
N THR A 168 -43.40 7.25 -25.18
CA THR A 168 -43.30 8.02 -23.94
C THR A 168 -42.12 7.57 -23.08
N SER A 169 -41.67 8.47 -22.22
CA SER A 169 -40.63 8.23 -21.23
C SER A 169 -41.26 8.03 -19.86
N LEU A 170 -40.64 7.18 -19.04
CA LEU A 170 -40.97 7.09 -17.63
C LEU A 170 -40.05 7.97 -16.80
N ASP A 171 -40.59 8.48 -15.70
CA ASP A 171 -39.88 9.31 -14.74
C ASP A 171 -39.10 8.43 -13.72
N VAL A 172 -38.60 7.28 -14.17
CA VAL A 172 -37.90 6.29 -13.33
C VAL A 172 -36.60 5.87 -13.98
N ARG A 173 -35.48 5.87 -13.25
CA ARG A 173 -34.15 5.56 -13.80
C ARG A 173 -33.83 4.06 -13.78
N TYR A 174 -34.72 3.20 -14.31
CA TYR A 174 -34.55 1.73 -14.28
C TYR A 174 -33.18 1.26 -14.78
N TYR A 175 -32.70 1.82 -15.90
CA TYR A 175 -31.41 1.43 -16.46
C TYR A 175 -30.21 1.88 -15.60
N LEU A 176 -30.36 2.96 -14.83
CA LEU A 176 -29.35 3.36 -13.84
C LEU A 176 -29.29 2.36 -12.70
N LEU A 177 -30.44 1.94 -12.16
CA LEU A 177 -30.52 0.92 -11.11
C LEU A 177 -29.85 -0.38 -11.59
N GLN A 178 -30.23 -0.85 -12.76
CA GLN A 178 -29.65 -2.04 -13.39
C GLN A 178 -28.13 -1.92 -13.58
N ASP A 179 -27.63 -0.79 -14.08
CA ASP A 179 -26.19 -0.59 -14.28
C ASP A 179 -25.40 -0.57 -12.98
N ARG A 180 -25.90 0.15 -11.97
CA ARG A 180 -25.21 0.27 -10.68
C ARG A 180 -25.21 -1.08 -9.95
N MET A 181 -26.30 -1.83 -10.00
CA MET A 181 -26.35 -3.17 -9.43
C MET A 181 -25.41 -4.15 -10.16
N ASN A 182 -25.33 -4.09 -11.50
CA ASN A 182 -24.36 -4.88 -12.26
C ASN A 182 -22.91 -4.51 -11.88
N GLN A 183 -22.60 -3.21 -11.75
CA GLN A 183 -21.28 -2.74 -11.30
C GLN A 183 -20.95 -3.15 -9.86
N PHE A 184 -21.96 -3.23 -9.00
CA PHE A 184 -21.82 -3.74 -7.64
C PHE A 184 -21.49 -5.24 -7.66
N SER A 185 -22.24 -6.02 -8.46
CA SER A 185 -22.04 -7.46 -8.65
C SER A 185 -20.67 -7.80 -9.22
N GLU A 186 -20.25 -7.15 -10.30
CA GLU A 186 -18.92 -7.34 -10.90
C GLU A 186 -17.78 -7.03 -9.91
N GLY A 187 -18.02 -6.08 -9.00
CA GLY A 187 -17.07 -5.66 -7.98
C GLY A 187 -17.22 -6.36 -6.63
N PHE A 188 -18.16 -7.30 -6.45
CA PHE A 188 -18.55 -7.80 -5.13
C PHE A 188 -17.41 -8.51 -4.38
N GLY A 189 -16.49 -9.16 -5.11
CA GLY A 189 -15.24 -9.70 -4.54
C GLY A 189 -14.30 -8.65 -3.93
N CYS A 190 -14.61 -7.36 -4.04
CA CYS A 190 -13.96 -6.32 -3.24
C CYS A 190 -14.32 -6.43 -1.76
N VAL A 191 -15.56 -6.78 -1.39
CA VAL A 191 -16.02 -6.83 0.01
C VAL A 191 -15.11 -7.77 0.83
N GLU A 192 -14.93 -9.00 0.38
CA GLU A 192 -14.05 -9.99 1.01
C GLU A 192 -12.60 -9.49 1.15
N ARG A 193 -12.04 -8.89 0.09
CA ARG A 193 -10.68 -8.36 0.09
C ARG A 193 -10.51 -7.20 1.08
N ARG A 194 -11.53 -6.35 1.18
CA ARG A 194 -11.57 -5.18 2.07
C ARG A 194 -11.68 -5.60 3.52
N TRP A 195 -12.56 -6.55 3.81
CA TRP A 195 -12.70 -7.19 5.12
C TRP A 195 -11.40 -7.87 5.56
N ALA A 196 -10.87 -8.80 4.75
CA ALA A 196 -9.63 -9.49 5.02
C ALA A 196 -8.49 -8.50 5.30
N PHE A 197 -8.40 -7.45 4.48
CA PHE A 197 -7.42 -6.40 4.65
C PHE A 197 -7.57 -5.66 6.01
N ALA A 198 -8.78 -5.25 6.39
CA ALA A 198 -9.04 -4.55 7.63
C ALA A 198 -8.68 -5.40 8.85
N GLU A 199 -9.02 -6.70 8.81
CA GLU A 199 -8.61 -7.66 9.82
C GLU A 199 -7.09 -7.78 9.93
N TYR A 200 -6.39 -7.88 8.79
CA TYR A 200 -4.94 -7.86 8.75
C TYR A 200 -4.35 -6.61 9.42
N ALA A 201 -4.87 -5.42 9.08
CA ALA A 201 -4.35 -4.17 9.60
C ALA A 201 -4.47 -4.09 11.13
N LEU A 202 -5.64 -4.44 11.66
CA LEU A 202 -5.91 -4.42 13.10
C LEU A 202 -5.11 -5.51 13.84
N ALA A 203 -5.04 -6.73 13.30
CA ALA A 203 -4.21 -7.81 13.87
C ALA A 203 -2.73 -7.42 13.95
N TYR A 204 -2.20 -6.73 12.94
CA TYR A 204 -0.84 -6.20 12.98
C TYR A 204 -0.67 -5.10 14.05
N LEU A 205 -1.62 -4.18 14.18
CA LEU A 205 -1.58 -3.15 15.24
C LEU A 205 -1.60 -3.75 16.64
N ASP A 206 -2.43 -4.77 16.85
CA ASP A 206 -2.56 -5.53 18.08
C ASP A 206 -1.25 -6.25 18.46
N VAL A 207 -0.66 -6.99 17.50
CA VAL A 207 0.58 -7.74 17.71
C VAL A 207 1.78 -6.82 17.94
N TRP A 208 1.92 -5.75 17.16
CA TRP A 208 3.11 -4.89 17.19
C TRP A 208 3.02 -3.74 18.21
N GLY A 209 1.81 -3.23 18.46
CA GLY A 209 1.55 -2.15 19.40
C GLY A 209 1.31 -2.68 20.82
N ARG A 210 0.35 -3.61 20.96
CA ARG A 210 -0.17 -4.08 22.26
C ARG A 210 0.43 -5.41 22.73
N LYS A 211 1.21 -6.10 21.88
CA LYS A 211 1.76 -7.45 22.12
C LYS A 211 0.66 -8.47 22.45
N LYS A 212 -0.51 -8.29 21.86
CA LYS A 212 -1.68 -9.12 22.11
C LYS A 212 -2.52 -9.15 20.84
N LEU A 213 -2.77 -10.33 20.29
CA LEU A 213 -3.71 -10.54 19.20
C LEU A 213 -5.10 -10.76 19.79
N LYS A 214 -6.05 -9.87 19.49
CA LYS A 214 -7.45 -10.03 19.85
C LYS A 214 -8.25 -10.38 18.59
N LEU A 215 -8.81 -11.59 18.55
CA LEU A 215 -9.79 -12.00 17.56
C LEU A 215 -11.14 -12.15 18.28
N SER A 216 -12.21 -11.62 17.71
CA SER A 216 -13.56 -11.77 18.24
C SER A 216 -14.59 -11.74 17.12
N GLU A 217 -15.66 -12.51 17.28
CA GLU A 217 -16.76 -12.61 16.31
C GLU A 217 -17.40 -11.24 16.08
N SER A 218 -17.68 -10.49 17.15
CA SER A 218 -18.21 -9.12 17.07
C SER A 218 -17.38 -8.16 16.22
N ARG A 219 -16.04 -8.25 16.32
CA ARG A 219 -15.13 -7.44 15.51
C ARG A 219 -15.19 -7.85 14.05
N THR A 220 -15.10 -9.15 13.78
CA THR A 220 -15.08 -9.69 12.42
C THR A 220 -16.40 -9.40 11.70
N LYS A 221 -17.54 -9.54 12.39
CA LYS A 221 -18.87 -9.11 11.92
C LYS A 221 -18.86 -7.63 11.51
N ALA A 222 -18.45 -6.73 12.40
CA ALA A 222 -18.46 -5.31 12.08
C ALA A 222 -17.50 -4.92 10.96
N LEU A 223 -16.34 -5.56 10.85
CA LEU A 223 -15.41 -5.29 9.74
C LEU A 223 -15.94 -5.80 8.40
N PHE A 224 -16.67 -6.92 8.40
CA PHE A 224 -17.34 -7.40 7.20
C PHE A 224 -18.44 -6.44 6.76
N ASN A 225 -19.26 -5.96 7.71
CA ASN A 225 -20.32 -4.99 7.44
C ASN A 225 -19.72 -3.67 6.94
N LEU A 226 -18.67 -3.14 7.58
CA LEU A 226 -17.96 -1.95 7.08
C LEU A 226 -17.37 -2.14 5.68
N ALA A 227 -16.93 -3.35 5.32
CA ALA A 227 -16.41 -3.63 3.99
C ALA A 227 -17.52 -3.63 2.93
N LEU A 228 -18.71 -4.14 3.27
CA LEU A 228 -19.91 -4.10 2.44
C LEU A 228 -20.37 -2.65 2.23
N VAL A 229 -20.53 -1.90 3.31
CA VAL A 229 -20.89 -0.47 3.33
C VAL A 229 -19.96 0.36 2.47
N SER A 230 -18.65 0.14 2.59
CA SER A 230 -17.67 0.84 1.76
C SER A 230 -17.88 0.54 0.28
N HIS A 231 -18.30 -0.68 -0.08
CA HIS A 231 -18.59 -1.06 -1.45
C HIS A 231 -19.92 -0.47 -1.93
N GLU A 232 -20.95 -0.42 -1.08
CA GLU A 232 -22.23 0.25 -1.38
C GLU A 232 -22.03 1.75 -1.64
N ILE A 233 -21.31 2.45 -0.78
CA ILE A 233 -21.04 3.88 -0.94
C ILE A 233 -20.31 4.16 -2.25
N ASP A 234 -19.34 3.31 -2.62
CA ASP A 234 -18.60 3.46 -3.87
C ASP A 234 -19.48 3.26 -5.12
N LYS A 235 -20.53 2.44 -5.04
CA LYS A 235 -21.38 2.08 -6.18
C LYS A 235 -22.66 2.89 -6.27
N PHE A 236 -23.28 3.14 -5.13
CA PHE A 236 -24.62 3.71 -5.00
C PHE A 236 -24.59 5.11 -4.38
N GLY A 237 -23.50 5.48 -3.71
CA GLY A 237 -23.39 6.75 -3.00
C GLY A 237 -24.22 6.80 -1.71
N SER A 238 -24.68 5.65 -1.20
CA SER A 238 -25.48 5.49 0.01
C SER A 238 -25.23 4.11 0.64
N THR A 239 -25.84 3.87 1.81
CA THR A 239 -25.73 2.62 2.58
C THR A 239 -26.88 2.51 3.60
N ASP A 240 -27.13 1.32 4.16
CA ASP A 240 -28.09 1.09 5.25
C ASP A 240 -27.54 1.62 6.59
N TYR A 241 -27.83 2.88 6.92
CA TYR A 241 -27.32 3.49 8.14
C TYR A 241 -27.83 2.87 9.45
N ILE A 242 -29.02 2.25 9.46
CA ILE A 242 -29.66 1.76 10.69
C ILE A 242 -29.00 0.45 11.13
N ASP A 243 -28.78 -0.46 10.18
CA ASP A 243 -28.14 -1.75 10.44
C ASP A 243 -26.70 -1.54 10.95
N ILE A 244 -25.95 -0.64 10.29
CA ILE A 244 -24.57 -0.31 10.66
C ILE A 244 -24.49 0.35 12.04
N ALA A 245 -25.36 1.31 12.34
CA ALA A 245 -25.35 1.99 13.63
C ALA A 245 -25.63 1.00 14.78
N THR A 246 -26.51 0.03 14.55
CA THR A 246 -26.83 -1.04 15.52
C THR A 246 -25.61 -1.94 15.77
N ASP A 247 -24.94 -2.41 14.71
CA ASP A 247 -23.77 -3.27 14.84
C ASP A 247 -22.54 -2.54 15.44
N LEU A 248 -22.40 -1.24 15.18
CA LEU A 248 -21.29 -0.45 15.71
C LEU A 248 -21.50 0.02 17.16
N ALA A 249 -22.75 0.13 17.63
CA ALA A 249 -23.08 0.62 18.98
C ALA A 249 -22.53 -0.27 20.12
N GLY A 250 -22.28 -1.55 19.85
CA GLY A 250 -21.76 -2.51 20.82
C GLY A 250 -20.23 -2.67 20.84
N ILE A 251 -19.49 -1.97 19.98
CA ILE A 251 -18.09 -2.30 19.71
C ILE A 251 -17.13 -1.15 20.06
N ASP A 252 -16.14 -1.48 20.89
CA ASP A 252 -14.96 -0.68 21.30
C ASP A 252 -13.99 -0.34 20.12
N ILE A 253 -14.49 -0.41 18.89
CA ILE A 253 -13.85 0.05 17.64
C ILE A 253 -14.01 1.57 17.50
N SER A 254 -15.11 2.14 18.00
CA SER A 254 -15.34 3.59 17.96
C SER A 254 -14.20 4.36 18.65
N GLU A 255 -13.72 3.91 19.81
CA GLU A 255 -12.62 4.60 20.49
C GLU A 255 -11.24 4.46 19.81
N ASN A 256 -11.01 3.43 18.98
CA ASN A 256 -9.69 3.19 18.36
C ASN A 256 -9.60 3.61 16.89
N MET A 257 -10.72 3.63 16.16
CA MET A 257 -10.80 4.14 14.78
C MET A 257 -11.42 5.54 14.71
N MET A 258 -12.34 5.93 15.60
CA MET A 258 -12.97 7.27 15.58
C MET A 258 -12.26 8.31 16.43
N LYS A 259 -11.53 7.93 17.50
CA LYS A 259 -10.57 8.86 18.08
C LYS A 259 -9.47 9.07 17.05
N SER A 260 -9.48 10.24 16.44
CA SER A 260 -8.32 10.87 15.83
C SER A 260 -7.20 11.13 16.86
N GLU A 261 -6.90 10.17 17.75
CA GLU A 261 -5.68 10.11 18.55
C GLU A 261 -4.52 9.78 17.63
N ASN A 262 -4.27 10.75 16.75
CA ASN A 262 -3.29 10.83 15.70
C ASN A 262 -3.06 9.51 14.96
N SER A 263 -3.23 9.57 13.65
CA SER A 263 -2.49 8.73 12.69
C SER A 263 -0.94 8.74 12.87
N ASP A 264 -0.42 9.36 13.94
CA ASP A 264 0.92 9.23 14.49
C ASP A 264 1.16 8.08 15.49
N THR A 265 0.13 7.42 16.05
CA THR A 265 0.29 6.19 16.87
C THR A 265 0.24 4.92 16.02
N THR A 266 -0.31 4.97 14.81
CA THR A 266 -0.02 3.99 13.75
C THR A 266 1.49 3.88 13.60
N ILE A 267 2.03 2.67 13.77
CA ILE A 267 3.44 2.33 13.58
C ILE A 267 3.97 3.09 12.37
N LYS A 268 4.67 4.20 12.61
CA LYS A 268 5.12 5.07 11.50
C LYS A 268 5.99 4.20 10.61
N PRO A 269 5.66 4.00 9.33
CA PRO A 269 6.43 3.15 8.45
C PRO A 269 7.91 3.55 8.51
N LEU A 270 8.77 2.54 8.35
CA LEU A 270 10.22 2.70 8.37
C LEU A 270 10.65 3.74 7.34
N LYS A 271 10.83 5.01 7.74
CA LYS A 271 11.10 6.05 6.73
C LYS A 271 12.40 5.72 6.00
N LYS A 272 12.31 5.47 4.69
CA LYS A 272 13.46 5.14 3.82
C LYS A 272 14.68 6.03 4.05
N ARG A 273 14.43 7.33 4.25
CA ARG A 273 15.46 8.34 4.56
C ARG A 273 16.21 8.03 5.86
N GLN A 274 15.54 7.50 6.88
CA GLN A 274 16.13 7.09 8.16
C GLN A 274 17.04 5.87 7.98
N ILE A 275 16.57 4.80 7.32
CA ILE A 275 17.40 3.61 7.04
C ILE A 275 18.62 3.97 6.20
N ARG A 276 18.46 4.82 5.17
CA ARG A 276 19.57 5.31 4.34
C ARG A 276 20.61 6.09 5.16
N LYS A 277 20.19 6.86 6.18
CA LYS A 277 21.13 7.56 7.09
C LYS A 277 21.96 6.56 7.92
N VAL A 278 21.32 5.55 8.50
CA VAL A 278 22.01 4.46 9.24
C VAL A 278 22.99 3.75 8.31
N LYS A 279 22.52 3.35 7.13
CA LYS A 279 23.33 2.65 6.13
C LYS A 279 24.53 3.47 5.66
N LYS A 280 24.38 4.78 5.44
CA LYS A 280 25.49 5.69 5.08
C LYS A 280 26.60 5.66 6.13
N LYS A 281 26.25 5.67 7.42
CA LYS A 281 27.22 5.58 8.51
C LYS A 281 27.94 4.23 8.53
N ILE A 282 27.24 3.13 8.30
CA ILE A 282 27.87 1.79 8.19
C ILE A 282 28.80 1.71 6.97
N ARG A 283 28.42 2.25 5.82
CA ARG A 283 29.30 2.34 4.64
C ARG A 283 30.57 3.12 4.91
N ASN A 284 30.48 4.25 5.62
CA ASN A 284 31.65 5.01 6.03
C ASN A 284 32.56 4.19 6.97
N ALA A 285 31.97 3.41 7.88
CA ALA A 285 32.73 2.51 8.75
C ALA A 285 33.45 1.41 7.96
N ILE A 286 32.80 0.82 6.95
CA ILE A 286 33.41 -0.16 6.03
C ILE A 286 34.55 0.47 5.24
N PHE A 287 34.34 1.67 4.70
CA PHE A 287 35.33 2.40 3.92
C PHE A 287 36.61 2.65 4.73
N GLU A 288 36.48 3.13 5.97
CA GLU A 288 37.63 3.39 6.84
C GLU A 288 38.40 2.09 7.20
N LEU A 289 37.71 0.97 7.43
CA LEU A 289 38.39 -0.33 7.62
C LEU A 289 39.11 -0.80 6.36
N GLY A 290 38.50 -0.62 5.19
CA GLY A 290 39.12 -0.92 3.90
C GLY A 290 40.38 -0.09 3.66
N LYS A 291 40.33 1.20 4.01
CA LYS A 291 41.48 2.12 3.98
C LYS A 291 42.58 1.67 4.93
N SER A 292 42.23 1.31 6.17
CA SER A 292 43.17 0.76 7.16
C SER A 292 43.90 -0.48 6.62
N LYS A 293 43.17 -1.45 6.06
CA LYS A 293 43.73 -2.65 5.41
C LYS A 293 44.71 -2.30 4.29
N SER A 294 44.37 -1.34 3.42
CA SER A 294 45.24 -0.90 2.33
C SER A 294 46.53 -0.24 2.84
N ILE A 295 46.42 0.61 3.86
CA ILE A 295 47.56 1.30 4.47
C ILE A 295 48.51 0.28 5.13
N LEU A 296 48.00 -0.71 5.86
CA LEU A 296 48.83 -1.76 6.47
C LEU A 296 49.64 -2.52 5.41
N LYS A 297 49.00 -2.91 4.29
CA LYS A 297 49.72 -3.54 3.16
C LYS A 297 50.81 -2.62 2.58
N LYS A 298 50.57 -1.31 2.49
CA LYS A 298 51.60 -0.33 2.06
C LYS A 298 52.75 -0.24 3.08
N SER A 299 52.47 -0.28 4.38
CA SER A 299 53.50 -0.32 5.43
C SER A 299 54.33 -1.61 5.36
N LEU A 300 53.71 -2.77 5.14
CA LEU A 300 54.41 -4.05 4.95
C LEU A 300 55.36 -3.99 3.75
N ARG A 301 54.94 -3.37 2.64
CA ARG A 301 55.81 -3.14 1.48
C ARG A 301 57.03 -2.28 1.83
N GLN A 302 56.92 -1.32 2.75
CA GLN A 302 58.10 -0.54 3.18
C GLN A 302 59.09 -1.42 3.93
N LEU A 303 58.63 -2.28 4.85
CA LEU A 303 59.52 -3.20 5.57
C LEU A 303 60.12 -4.27 4.66
N LYS A 304 59.37 -4.76 3.66
CA LYS A 304 59.88 -5.69 2.64
C LYS A 304 61.05 -5.08 1.86
N LYS A 305 61.01 -3.78 1.58
CA LYS A 305 62.13 -3.06 0.94
C LYS A 305 63.37 -3.00 1.83
N ILE A 306 63.22 -3.02 3.16
CA ILE A 306 64.34 -3.10 4.09
C ILE A 306 64.87 -4.53 4.17
N LYS A 307 64.00 -5.55 4.23
CA LYS A 307 64.43 -6.96 4.20
C LYS A 307 65.25 -7.31 2.95
N LYS A 308 64.91 -6.71 1.80
CA LYS A 308 65.65 -6.89 0.54
C LYS A 308 66.87 -5.97 0.39
N PHE A 309 67.14 -5.11 1.37
CA PHE A 309 68.24 -4.18 1.30
C PHE A 309 69.55 -4.92 1.63
N SER A 310 70.39 -5.13 0.62
CA SER A 310 71.78 -5.57 0.79
C SER A 310 72.68 -4.34 0.72
N PRO A 311 73.31 -3.92 1.82
CA PRO A 311 74.32 -2.87 1.78
C PRO A 311 75.41 -3.20 0.74
N GLN A 312 75.84 -4.46 0.64
CA GLN A 312 76.97 -4.87 -0.19
C GLN A 312 76.72 -4.63 -1.68
N ASN A 313 75.56 -5.07 -2.20
CA ASN A 313 75.21 -4.87 -3.60
C ASN A 313 75.14 -3.38 -3.98
N TRP A 314 74.80 -2.52 -3.01
CA TRP A 314 74.81 -1.07 -3.20
C TRP A 314 76.22 -0.52 -3.20
N LYS A 315 77.12 -0.99 -2.33
CA LYS A 315 78.53 -0.63 -2.36
C LYS A 315 79.14 -0.98 -3.72
N ASP A 316 79.03 -2.23 -4.14
CA ASP A 316 79.67 -2.73 -5.37
C ASP A 316 79.19 -1.90 -6.58
N LYS A 317 77.87 -1.70 -6.69
CA LYS A 317 77.28 -0.84 -7.73
C LYS A 317 77.81 0.60 -7.72
N LYS A 318 78.10 1.17 -6.54
CA LYS A 318 78.64 2.54 -6.42
C LYS A 318 80.13 2.61 -6.70
N HIS A 319 80.89 1.61 -6.28
CA HIS A 319 82.29 1.44 -6.65
C HIS A 319 82.44 1.32 -8.16
N ASP A 320 81.62 0.52 -8.84
CA ASP A 320 81.67 0.38 -10.31
C ASP A 320 81.35 1.69 -11.01
N GLN A 321 80.37 2.44 -10.49
CA GLN A 321 80.03 3.76 -11.03
C GLN A 321 81.15 4.80 -10.83
N LEU A 322 81.87 4.75 -9.70
CA LEU A 322 83.02 5.63 -9.44
C LEU A 322 84.24 5.23 -10.29
N LYS A 323 84.51 3.93 -10.45
CA LYS A 323 85.56 3.41 -11.34
C LYS A 323 85.31 3.80 -12.79
N ASN A 324 84.08 3.67 -13.27
CA ASN A 324 83.69 4.08 -14.60
C ASN A 324 83.90 5.59 -14.83
N ILE A 325 83.64 6.44 -13.82
CA ILE A 325 83.99 7.86 -13.91
C ILE A 325 85.51 8.02 -14.03
N LYS A 326 86.29 7.34 -13.18
CA LYS A 326 87.77 7.38 -13.21
C LYS A 326 88.35 6.99 -14.57
N GLU A 327 87.85 5.90 -15.16
CA GLU A 327 88.29 5.37 -16.47
C GLU A 327 87.93 6.30 -17.63
N ASN A 328 86.88 7.12 -17.49
CA ASN A 328 86.40 8.00 -18.55
C ASN A 328 86.81 9.47 -18.39
N ILE A 329 87.60 9.82 -17.36
CA ILE A 329 88.10 11.20 -17.15
C ILE A 329 88.87 11.73 -18.36
N THR A 330 89.52 10.88 -19.13
CA THR A 330 90.34 11.28 -20.28
C THR A 330 89.55 11.54 -21.56
N ASN A 331 88.38 10.91 -21.73
CA ASN A 331 87.70 10.81 -23.04
C ASN A 331 86.23 11.29 -23.03
N ALA A 332 85.69 11.69 -21.88
CA ALA A 332 84.29 12.07 -21.74
C ALA A 332 84.11 13.55 -21.38
N ASP A 333 82.96 14.10 -21.77
CA ASP A 333 82.47 15.42 -21.39
C ASP A 333 82.49 15.63 -19.87
N ILE A 334 83.24 16.65 -19.43
CA ILE A 334 83.49 17.01 -18.04
C ILE A 334 82.19 17.36 -17.32
N GLU A 335 81.25 18.07 -17.95
CA GLU A 335 79.98 18.43 -17.31
C GLU A 335 79.14 17.19 -17.01
N LYS A 336 79.17 16.22 -17.93
CA LYS A 336 78.47 14.93 -17.79
C LYS A 336 79.08 14.09 -16.66
N LEU A 337 80.40 14.10 -16.50
CA LEU A 337 81.09 13.42 -15.39
C LEU A 337 80.80 14.11 -14.05
N GLU A 338 80.80 15.44 -13.99
CA GLU A 338 80.47 16.23 -12.80
C GLU A 338 79.04 15.92 -12.32
N SER A 339 78.07 15.92 -13.25
CA SER A 339 76.68 15.59 -12.96
C SER A 339 76.52 14.15 -12.43
N LYS A 340 77.21 13.18 -13.05
CA LYS A 340 77.23 11.78 -12.59
C LYS A 340 77.85 11.65 -11.20
N PHE A 341 78.97 12.31 -10.93
CA PHE A 341 79.65 12.26 -9.64
C PHE A 341 78.80 12.90 -8.53
N ARG A 342 78.25 14.11 -8.76
CA ARG A 342 77.30 14.76 -7.85
C ARG A 342 76.10 13.85 -7.55
N LYS A 343 75.56 13.16 -8.55
CA LYS A 343 74.46 12.20 -8.38
C LYS A 343 74.88 10.99 -7.51
N ILE A 344 76.06 10.44 -7.73
CA ILE A 344 76.60 9.34 -6.90
C ILE A 344 76.76 9.78 -5.45
N CYS A 345 77.36 10.94 -5.18
CA CYS A 345 77.52 11.47 -3.82
C CYS A 345 76.17 11.65 -3.11
N LYS A 346 75.16 12.20 -3.81
CA LYS A 346 73.79 12.32 -3.28
C LYS A 346 73.12 10.97 -3.03
N GLU A 347 73.34 10.00 -3.91
CA GLU A 347 72.77 8.65 -3.78
C GLU A 347 73.43 7.86 -2.64
N CYS A 348 74.75 7.99 -2.44
CA CYS A 348 75.47 7.42 -1.30
C CYS A 348 74.83 7.84 0.02
N LYS A 349 74.58 9.14 0.23
CA LYS A 349 73.86 9.63 1.42
C LYS A 349 72.48 9.00 1.62
N LYS A 350 71.72 8.79 0.54
CA LYS A 350 70.37 8.20 0.60
C LYS A 350 70.39 6.74 1.08
N ILE A 351 71.45 5.98 0.78
CA ILE A 351 71.62 4.57 1.20
C ILE A 351 71.65 4.48 2.72
N TYR A 352 72.40 5.37 3.36
CA TYR A 352 72.61 5.34 4.82
C TYR A 352 71.36 5.68 5.63
N ILE A 353 70.51 6.56 5.12
CA ILE A 353 69.23 6.91 5.76
C ILE A 353 68.06 6.02 5.32
N PHE A 354 68.27 5.13 4.33
CA PHE A 354 67.19 4.36 3.71
C PHE A 354 66.43 3.49 4.72
N PRO A 355 67.07 2.62 5.54
CA PRO A 355 66.34 1.76 6.47
C PRO A 355 65.55 2.54 7.53
N LYS A 356 66.15 3.61 8.08
CA LYS A 356 65.48 4.51 9.03
C LYS A 356 64.26 5.19 8.41
N ASN A 357 64.39 5.70 7.19
CA ASN A 357 63.30 6.35 6.46
C ASN A 357 62.16 5.39 6.10
N LYS A 358 62.48 4.17 5.66
CA LYS A 358 61.47 3.14 5.35
C LYS A 358 60.73 2.68 6.62
N THR A 359 61.45 2.53 7.74
CA THR A 359 60.85 2.20 9.04
C THR A 359 59.95 3.33 9.53
N LYS A 360 60.38 4.59 9.40
CA LYS A 360 59.54 5.77 9.70
C LYS A 360 58.23 5.77 8.90
N LYS A 361 58.30 5.54 7.58
CA LYS A 361 57.11 5.44 6.72
C LYS A 361 56.19 4.28 7.12
N ALA A 362 56.76 3.14 7.55
CA ALA A 362 55.96 2.01 8.04
C ALA A 362 55.20 2.38 9.34
N ILE A 363 55.89 3.00 10.31
CA ILE A 363 55.31 3.50 11.58
C ILE A 363 54.20 4.51 11.31
N GLU A 364 54.43 5.49 10.43
CA GLU A 364 53.42 6.47 10.02
C GLU A 364 52.18 5.81 9.42
N GLY A 365 52.37 4.82 8.54
CA GLY A 365 51.24 4.05 8.00
C GLY A 365 50.47 3.28 9.08
N ILE A 366 51.12 2.72 10.10
CA ILE A 366 50.42 2.05 11.21
C ILE A 366 49.61 3.05 12.03
N LYS A 367 50.17 4.23 12.34
CA LYS A 367 49.44 5.33 13.00
C LYS A 367 48.21 5.74 12.20
N GLN A 368 48.35 5.89 10.88
CA GLN A 368 47.23 6.18 9.98
C GLN A 368 46.18 5.05 9.98
N ALA A 369 46.61 3.78 9.95
CA ALA A 369 45.73 2.62 10.00
C ALA A 369 44.93 2.55 11.31
N ILE A 370 45.56 2.83 12.46
CA ILE A 370 44.90 2.96 13.77
C ILE A 370 43.86 4.08 13.74
N ASN A 371 44.19 5.23 13.15
CA ASN A 371 43.25 6.35 13.03
C ASN A 371 42.01 5.99 12.19
N CYS A 372 42.20 5.28 11.07
CA CYS A 372 41.10 4.75 10.27
C CYS A 372 40.21 3.78 11.08
N VAL A 373 40.80 2.87 11.88
CA VAL A 373 40.02 1.98 12.76
C VAL A 373 39.20 2.79 13.79
N LYS A 374 39.77 3.85 14.37
CA LYS A 374 39.05 4.76 15.27
C LYS A 374 37.89 5.49 14.58
N LYS A 375 38.10 5.99 13.36
CA LYS A 375 37.06 6.63 12.53
C LYS A 375 35.93 5.65 12.21
N SER A 376 36.27 4.39 11.90
CA SER A 376 35.28 3.32 11.72
C SER A 376 34.41 3.12 12.96
N LYS A 377 35.02 3.06 14.16
CA LYS A 377 34.29 3.00 15.44
C LYS A 377 33.32 4.16 15.59
N LYS A 378 33.78 5.38 15.30
CA LYS A 378 32.97 6.60 15.39
C LYS A 378 31.74 6.51 14.48
N HIS A 379 31.94 6.19 13.21
CA HIS A 379 30.83 6.05 12.26
C HIS A 379 29.85 4.95 12.65
N PHE A 380 30.34 3.82 13.15
CA PHE A 380 29.46 2.76 13.64
C PHE A 380 28.67 3.20 14.89
N LYS A 381 29.29 3.88 15.85
CA LYS A 381 28.59 4.44 17.02
C LYS A 381 27.50 5.43 16.60
N GLU A 382 27.79 6.31 15.64
CA GLU A 382 26.80 7.21 15.06
C GLU A 382 25.62 6.46 14.42
N SER A 383 25.85 5.28 13.82
CA SER A 383 24.75 4.46 13.29
C SER A 383 23.86 3.88 14.39
N ILE A 384 24.44 3.47 15.53
CA ILE A 384 23.68 2.98 16.69
C ILE A 384 22.83 4.11 17.29
N GLN A 385 23.40 5.30 17.47
CA GLN A 385 22.68 6.47 17.98
C GLN A 385 21.52 6.88 17.06
N LEU A 386 21.69 6.74 15.74
CA LEU A 386 20.60 6.97 14.80
C LEU A 386 19.48 5.93 14.96
N LEU A 387 19.82 4.65 15.12
CA LEU A 387 18.83 3.59 15.38
C LEU A 387 18.06 3.85 16.68
N GLU A 388 18.75 4.23 17.75
CA GLU A 388 18.12 4.61 19.03
C GLU A 388 17.17 5.81 18.87
N LYS A 389 17.64 6.89 18.23
CA LYS A 389 16.84 8.10 17.98
C LYS A 389 15.59 7.79 17.16
N PHE A 390 15.72 6.97 16.11
CA PHE A 390 14.58 6.58 15.29
C PHE A 390 13.68 5.57 16.02
N GLY A 391 14.23 4.74 16.90
CA GLY A 391 13.51 3.79 17.74
C GLY A 391 12.51 4.44 18.70
N LYS A 392 12.75 5.68 19.16
CA LYS A 392 11.79 6.43 20.00
C LYS A 392 10.42 6.61 19.34
N LYS A 393 10.35 6.60 18.00
CA LYS A 393 9.12 6.84 17.23
C LYS A 393 8.73 5.66 16.32
N ASN A 394 9.46 4.55 16.37
CA ASN A 394 9.26 3.40 15.50
C ASN A 394 9.70 2.10 16.21
N PRO A 395 8.75 1.19 16.53
CA PRO A 395 9.03 -0.07 17.22
C PRO A 395 10.04 -0.99 16.50
N LEU A 396 10.00 -1.04 15.16
CA LEU A 396 10.96 -1.83 14.36
C LEU A 396 12.40 -1.31 14.50
N MET A 397 12.59 0.01 14.49
CA MET A 397 13.90 0.64 14.70
C MET A 397 14.39 0.45 16.13
N LYS A 398 13.48 0.51 17.12
CA LYS A 398 13.78 0.21 18.52
C LYS A 398 14.30 -1.21 18.65
N GLN A 399 13.65 -2.16 17.98
CA GLN A 399 14.07 -3.54 17.96
C GLN A 399 15.40 -3.77 17.24
N LEU A 400 15.64 -3.13 16.09
CA LEU A 400 16.95 -3.19 15.44
C LEU A 400 18.05 -2.65 16.35
N HIS A 401 17.78 -1.56 17.08
CA HIS A 401 18.71 -1.04 18.07
C HIS A 401 19.00 -2.07 19.18
N GLU A 402 17.96 -2.64 19.80
CA GLU A 402 18.07 -3.68 20.85
C GLU A 402 18.85 -4.90 20.36
N ASN A 403 18.57 -5.40 19.16
CA ASN A 403 19.29 -6.54 18.56
C ASN A 403 20.77 -6.21 18.29
N PHE A 404 21.08 -4.97 17.93
CA PHE A 404 22.48 -4.55 17.74
C PHE A 404 23.23 -4.44 19.06
N THR A 405 22.53 -4.11 20.16
CA THR A 405 23.12 -3.86 21.48
C THR A 405 23.01 -5.02 22.47
N GLN A 406 22.30 -6.10 22.12
CA GLN A 406 22.07 -7.24 23.01
C GLN A 406 23.35 -7.86 23.60
N ASN A 407 23.25 -8.33 24.85
CA ASN A 407 24.36 -8.91 25.61
C ASN A 407 24.45 -10.45 25.56
N GLY A 408 23.60 -11.13 24.78
CA GLY A 408 23.52 -12.60 24.72
C GLY A 408 24.72 -13.32 24.09
N ASN A 409 24.57 -14.63 23.85
CA ASN A 409 25.56 -15.48 23.17
C ASN A 409 24.96 -16.10 21.90
N PRO A 410 25.36 -15.66 20.68
CA PRO A 410 26.42 -14.69 20.40
C PRO A 410 26.03 -13.24 20.74
N PRO A 411 27.03 -12.40 21.08
CA PRO A 411 26.80 -11.00 21.44
C PRO A 411 26.26 -10.17 20.28
N GLY A 412 25.54 -9.09 20.58
CA GLY A 412 25.07 -8.13 19.58
C GLY A 412 26.19 -7.53 18.75
N ILE A 413 25.85 -7.06 17.54
CA ILE A 413 26.79 -6.50 16.55
C ILE A 413 27.62 -5.38 17.16
N SER A 414 27.03 -4.54 18.01
CA SER A 414 27.72 -3.42 18.66
C SER A 414 28.86 -3.88 19.57
N LYS A 415 28.60 -4.91 20.39
CA LYS A 415 29.60 -5.51 21.28
C LYS A 415 30.70 -6.18 20.46
N GLN A 416 30.34 -6.93 19.41
CA GLN A 416 31.31 -7.53 18.49
C GLN A 416 32.21 -6.49 17.81
N VAL A 417 31.64 -5.37 17.33
CA VAL A 417 32.41 -4.28 16.72
C VAL A 417 33.32 -3.60 17.76
N HIS A 418 32.83 -3.38 18.97
CA HIS A 418 33.61 -2.77 20.05
C HIS A 418 34.83 -3.64 20.40
N ILE A 419 34.59 -4.91 20.70
CA ILE A 419 35.64 -5.90 21.03
C ILE A 419 36.62 -6.01 19.86
N GLY A 420 36.10 -6.16 18.64
CA GLY A 420 36.91 -6.26 17.44
C GLY A 420 37.84 -5.06 17.26
N ILE A 421 37.31 -3.84 17.39
CA ILE A 421 38.10 -2.62 17.25
C ILE A 421 39.15 -2.47 18.37
N SER A 422 38.79 -2.80 19.61
CA SER A 422 39.73 -2.75 20.73
C SER A 422 40.91 -3.71 20.51
N ASN A 423 40.64 -4.94 20.06
CA ASN A 423 41.66 -5.93 19.72
C ASN A 423 42.57 -5.45 18.59
N VAL A 424 42.00 -4.99 17.46
CA VAL A 424 42.79 -4.45 16.34
C VAL A 424 43.67 -3.29 16.79
N LYS A 425 43.13 -2.36 17.60
CA LYS A 425 43.88 -1.20 18.09
C LYS A 425 45.04 -1.65 18.99
N HIS A 426 44.80 -2.59 19.91
CA HIS A 426 45.82 -3.12 20.82
C HIS A 426 46.97 -3.75 20.04
N GLU A 427 46.66 -4.65 19.10
CA GLU A 427 47.63 -5.31 18.22
C GLU A 427 48.48 -4.31 17.43
N LEU A 428 47.83 -3.35 16.76
CA LEU A 428 48.53 -2.35 15.96
C LEU A 428 49.38 -1.40 16.81
N SER A 429 48.94 -1.05 18.02
CA SER A 429 49.71 -0.23 18.96
C SER A 429 50.93 -0.96 19.52
N ASN A 430 50.79 -2.24 19.88
CA ASN A 430 51.93 -3.07 20.29
C ASN A 430 52.95 -3.17 19.16
N PHE A 431 52.46 -3.34 17.93
CA PHE A 431 53.31 -3.40 16.76
C PHE A 431 54.04 -2.07 16.47
N GLN A 432 53.34 -0.93 16.58
CA GLN A 432 53.94 0.39 16.46
C GLN A 432 55.10 0.58 17.45
N LYS A 433 54.88 0.26 18.73
CA LYS A 433 55.90 0.37 19.79
C LYS A 433 57.15 -0.46 19.47
N ARG A 434 56.96 -1.69 18.96
CA ARG A 434 58.07 -2.57 18.54
C ARG A 434 58.87 -1.97 17.39
N LEU A 435 58.20 -1.44 16.36
CA LEU A 435 58.91 -0.76 15.25
C LEU A 435 59.62 0.52 15.68
N GLU A 436 59.07 1.27 16.65
CA GLU A 436 59.74 2.45 17.20
C GLU A 436 61.05 2.06 17.91
N LYS A 437 61.06 0.96 18.68
CA LYS A 437 62.29 0.40 19.26
C LYS A 437 63.32 0.05 18.18
N ILE A 438 62.92 -0.61 17.11
CA ILE A 438 63.80 -0.96 15.99
C ILE A 438 64.34 0.28 15.29
N ARG A 439 63.49 1.28 15.04
CA ARG A 439 63.92 2.54 14.42
C ARG A 439 65.02 3.24 15.21
N ASN A 440 64.99 3.14 16.55
CA ASN A 440 66.02 3.71 17.41
C ASN A 440 67.36 2.96 17.33
N LEU A 441 67.35 1.68 16.97
CA LEU A 441 68.55 0.89 16.69
C LEU A 441 69.16 1.23 15.33
N LEU A 442 68.35 1.71 14.38
CA LEU A 442 68.81 2.21 13.07
C LEU A 442 69.33 3.66 13.20
N LYS A 443 70.40 3.86 13.99
CA LYS A 443 71.06 5.16 14.10
C LYS A 443 71.64 5.55 12.73
N PRO A 444 71.36 6.76 12.20
CA PRO A 444 72.12 7.30 11.09
C PRO A 444 73.46 7.74 11.67
N SER A 445 74.57 7.20 11.16
CA SER A 445 75.87 7.60 11.68
C SER A 445 76.14 9.05 11.26
N LEU A 446 76.26 9.94 12.25
CA LEU A 446 76.87 11.27 12.10
C LEU A 446 78.30 11.16 11.56
N THR A 447 78.89 9.98 11.70
CA THR A 447 80.19 9.57 11.22
C THR A 447 80.26 9.55 9.69
N ILE A 448 79.18 9.28 8.96
CA ILE A 448 79.18 9.19 7.49
C ILE A 448 79.39 10.54 6.82
N SER A 449 78.75 11.63 7.27
CA SER A 449 79.02 12.95 6.71
C SER A 449 80.44 13.44 7.01
N LYS A 450 81.08 12.90 8.05
CA LYS A 450 82.49 13.13 8.38
C LYS A 450 83.43 12.26 7.53
N THR A 451 83.05 11.02 7.19
CA THR A 451 83.89 10.08 6.41
C THR A 451 83.68 10.18 4.91
N PHE A 452 82.53 10.67 4.42
CA PHE A 452 82.25 10.95 3.01
C PHE A 452 81.62 12.35 2.88
N PRO A 453 82.44 13.42 2.93
CA PRO A 453 81.97 14.80 2.95
C PRO A 453 81.38 15.29 1.62
N ASP A 454 80.48 16.28 1.70
CA ASP A 454 79.90 16.95 0.52
C ASP A 454 80.93 17.67 -0.32
N SER A 455 82.03 18.09 0.32
CA SER A 455 83.14 18.77 -0.35
C SER A 455 83.77 17.92 -1.45
N PHE A 456 83.58 16.59 -1.48
CA PHE A 456 84.08 15.78 -2.61
C PHE A 456 83.48 16.23 -3.94
N ALA A 457 82.17 16.52 -3.97
CA ALA A 457 81.50 16.96 -5.19
C ALA A 457 82.01 18.34 -5.65
N GLU A 458 82.22 19.26 -4.71
CA GLU A 458 82.73 20.61 -4.98
C GLU A 458 84.19 20.59 -5.40
N LYS A 459 85.04 19.83 -4.69
CA LYS A 459 86.45 19.64 -5.03
C LYS A 459 86.61 18.99 -6.41
N PHE A 460 85.81 17.97 -6.72
CA PHE A 460 85.83 17.33 -8.05
C PHE A 460 85.41 18.31 -9.14
N SER A 461 84.34 19.08 -8.92
CA SER A 461 83.87 20.10 -9.88
C SER A 461 84.94 21.16 -10.13
N LYS A 462 85.65 21.60 -9.09
CA LYS A 462 86.76 22.57 -9.20
C LYS A 462 87.94 21.98 -9.98
N ALA A 463 88.41 20.79 -9.61
CA ALA A 463 89.52 20.12 -10.28
C ALA A 463 89.21 19.77 -11.75
N ALA A 464 87.96 19.45 -12.06
CA ALA A 464 87.54 19.15 -13.42
C ALA A 464 87.45 20.40 -14.31
N ARG A 465 87.05 21.57 -13.75
CA ARG A 465 87.01 22.86 -14.46
C ARG A 465 88.39 23.47 -14.68
N GLU A 466 89.31 23.22 -13.76
CA GLU A 466 90.73 23.64 -13.87
C GLU A 466 91.56 22.66 -14.73
N GLU A 467 90.91 21.70 -15.42
CA GLU A 467 91.51 20.63 -16.24
C GLU A 467 92.61 19.81 -15.53
N ASN A 468 92.62 19.83 -14.19
CA ASN A 468 93.63 19.17 -13.39
C ASN A 468 93.27 17.69 -13.18
N LYS A 469 93.49 16.91 -14.23
CA LYS A 469 93.15 15.46 -14.31
C LYS A 469 93.74 14.66 -13.17
N LYS A 470 94.96 14.99 -12.73
CA LYS A 470 95.64 14.32 -11.61
C LYS A 470 94.87 14.53 -10.30
N ILE A 471 94.50 15.77 -9.99
CA ILE A 471 93.71 16.10 -8.79
C ILE A 471 92.30 15.50 -8.88
N ALA A 472 91.66 15.49 -10.06
CA ALA A 472 90.35 14.87 -10.24
C ALA A 472 90.36 13.35 -9.98
N ILE A 473 91.42 12.65 -10.42
CA ILE A 473 91.63 11.22 -10.14
C ILE A 473 91.89 10.98 -8.65
N GLU A 474 92.74 11.79 -8.01
CA GLU A 474 93.02 11.71 -6.56
C GLU A 474 91.74 11.88 -5.74
N ILE A 475 90.87 12.83 -6.11
CA ILE A 475 89.58 13.04 -5.46
C ILE A 475 88.66 11.83 -5.58
N ILE A 476 88.64 11.13 -6.73
CA ILE A 476 87.85 9.90 -6.89
C ILE A 476 88.43 8.76 -6.05
N ASP A 477 89.75 8.62 -5.98
CA ASP A 477 90.41 7.59 -5.18
C ASP A 477 90.18 7.83 -3.67
N ASP A 478 90.23 9.07 -3.23
CA ASP A 478 89.87 9.46 -1.87
C ASP A 478 88.38 9.22 -1.59
N ALA A 479 87.50 9.50 -2.55
CA ALA A 479 86.08 9.20 -2.44
C ALA A 479 85.82 7.69 -2.36
N LEU A 480 86.52 6.86 -3.14
CA LEU A 480 86.44 5.40 -3.09
C LEU A 480 86.87 4.85 -1.72
N LYS A 481 88.04 5.27 -1.21
CA LYS A 481 88.53 4.88 0.12
C LYS A 481 87.57 5.32 1.23
N SER A 482 87.11 6.56 1.16
CA SER A 482 86.14 7.16 2.07
C SER A 482 84.81 6.41 2.08
N ALA A 483 84.30 6.03 0.89
CA ALA A 483 83.10 5.24 0.74
C ALA A 483 83.26 3.85 1.36
N ASP A 484 84.42 3.20 1.21
CA ASP A 484 84.73 1.91 1.82
C ASP A 484 84.76 1.93 3.35
N ILE A 485 85.32 2.99 3.93
CA ILE A 485 85.37 3.18 5.38
C ILE A 485 83.95 3.48 5.91
N ALA A 486 83.25 4.43 5.29
CA ALA A 486 81.87 4.78 5.64
C ALA A 486 80.94 3.56 5.54
N PHE A 487 81.12 2.73 4.52
CA PHE A 487 80.35 1.52 4.32
C PHE A 487 80.64 0.44 5.37
N ARG A 488 81.92 0.18 5.68
CA ARG A 488 82.29 -0.79 6.74
C ARG A 488 81.70 -0.39 8.10
N ASN A 489 81.77 0.89 8.44
CA ASN A 489 81.19 1.42 9.68
C ASN A 489 79.66 1.28 9.68
N PHE A 490 79.01 1.66 8.58
CA PHE A 490 77.57 1.51 8.42
C PHE A 490 77.10 0.06 8.52
N LYS A 491 77.79 -0.89 7.88
CA LYS A 491 77.49 -2.32 7.93
C LYS A 491 77.54 -2.83 9.38
N LYS A 492 78.63 -2.55 10.10
CA LYS A 492 78.78 -2.90 11.52
C LYS A 492 77.66 -2.34 12.40
N GLU A 493 77.25 -1.09 12.18
CA GLU A 493 76.19 -0.44 12.96
C GLU A 493 74.79 -0.98 12.63
N ILE A 494 74.53 -1.29 11.36
CA ILE A 494 73.19 -1.61 10.89
C ILE A 494 72.87 -3.10 10.89
N ASP A 495 73.86 -3.99 10.84
CA ASP A 495 73.64 -5.45 10.79
C ASP A 495 72.79 -5.95 11.97
N LYS A 496 73.07 -5.46 13.20
CA LYS A 496 72.23 -5.77 14.39
C LYS A 496 70.78 -5.29 14.21
N GLY A 497 70.58 -4.15 13.55
CA GLY A 497 69.26 -3.61 13.24
C GLY A 497 68.55 -4.37 12.12
N LEU A 498 69.28 -4.81 11.08
CA LEU A 498 68.75 -5.56 9.95
C LEU A 498 68.35 -6.99 10.33
N VAL A 499 69.13 -7.68 11.17
CA VAL A 499 68.77 -9.00 11.72
C VAL A 499 67.44 -8.91 12.46
N ARG A 500 67.32 -7.95 13.38
CA ARG A 500 66.05 -7.69 14.08
C ARG A 500 64.93 -7.36 13.08
N ILE A 501 65.13 -6.48 12.11
CA ILE A 501 64.10 -6.17 11.10
C ILE A 501 63.64 -7.40 10.33
N ASN A 502 64.54 -8.33 10.02
CA ASN A 502 64.20 -9.55 9.30
C ASN A 502 63.31 -10.47 10.16
N GLU A 503 63.64 -10.65 11.43
CA GLU A 503 62.81 -11.39 12.41
C GLU A 503 61.44 -10.70 12.58
N TYR A 504 61.43 -9.39 12.76
CA TYR A 504 60.20 -8.60 12.92
C TYR A 504 59.36 -8.53 11.64
N TYR A 505 59.96 -8.63 10.45
CA TYR A 505 59.24 -8.62 9.19
C TYR A 505 58.34 -9.85 9.06
N SER A 506 58.83 -11.04 9.41
CA SER A 506 58.02 -12.27 9.38
C SER A 506 56.83 -12.14 10.33
N ASN A 507 57.10 -11.76 11.59
CA ASN A 507 56.07 -11.49 12.59
C ASN A 507 55.05 -10.42 12.14
N TYR A 508 55.51 -9.38 11.42
CA TYR A 508 54.63 -8.34 10.92
C TYR A 508 53.76 -8.78 9.74
N SER A 509 54.35 -9.54 8.81
CA SER A 509 53.62 -10.13 7.69
C SER A 509 52.50 -11.00 8.24
N ASP A 510 52.81 -11.89 9.17
CA ASP A 510 51.83 -12.80 9.79
C ASP A 510 50.75 -12.04 10.55
N THR A 511 51.10 -10.96 11.24
CA THR A 511 50.13 -10.12 11.96
C THR A 511 49.21 -9.38 10.99
N ILE A 512 49.74 -8.79 9.91
CA ILE A 512 48.92 -8.14 8.88
C ILE A 512 48.03 -9.15 8.17
N ASP A 513 48.58 -10.33 7.85
CA ASP A 513 47.82 -11.38 7.19
C ASP A 513 46.71 -11.86 8.12
N ARG A 514 46.98 -12.15 9.40
CA ARG A 514 45.95 -12.46 10.40
C ARG A 514 44.89 -11.35 10.51
N GLN A 515 45.31 -10.09 10.57
CA GLN A 515 44.41 -8.95 10.70
C GLN A 515 43.55 -8.70 9.45
N THR A 516 44.05 -9.01 8.25
CA THR A 516 43.40 -8.65 6.99
C THR A 516 42.81 -9.82 6.22
N LYS A 517 43.10 -11.06 6.62
CA LYS A 517 42.57 -12.31 6.05
C LYS A 517 41.05 -12.32 6.15
N LYS A 518 40.40 -12.93 5.15
CA LYS A 518 38.97 -13.16 5.18
C LYS A 518 38.70 -14.14 6.34
N PRO A 519 37.88 -13.76 7.32
CA PRO A 519 37.62 -14.62 8.47
C PRO A 519 36.89 -15.88 8.03
N GLN A 520 37.27 -17.01 8.61
CA GLN A 520 36.49 -18.24 8.50
C GLN A 520 35.33 -18.22 9.49
N PRO A 521 34.19 -18.86 9.18
CA PRO A 521 33.12 -19.01 10.15
C PRO A 521 33.62 -19.71 11.41
N ASN A 522 33.36 -19.13 12.57
CA ASN A 522 33.74 -19.65 13.89
C ASN A 522 32.51 -19.83 14.80
N TRP A 523 31.32 -19.65 14.23
CA TRP A 523 30.06 -19.98 14.84
C TRP A 523 29.28 -20.87 13.88
N ARG A 524 28.77 -21.97 14.42
CA ARG A 524 28.02 -22.98 13.71
C ARG A 524 26.71 -23.22 14.44
N LYS A 525 25.62 -23.36 13.70
CA LYS A 525 24.37 -23.90 14.23
C LYS A 525 23.74 -24.80 13.18
N ASP A 526 23.47 -26.03 13.54
CA ASP A 526 22.76 -26.95 12.67
C ASP A 526 21.26 -26.63 12.76
N TYR A 527 20.56 -26.70 11.63
CA TYR A 527 19.12 -26.45 11.58
C TYR A 527 18.48 -27.27 10.45
N THR A 528 17.25 -27.67 10.68
CA THR A 528 16.44 -28.35 9.67
C THR A 528 15.84 -27.30 8.74
N LYS A 529 16.18 -27.33 7.44
CA LYS A 529 15.45 -26.58 6.42
C LYS A 529 14.25 -27.43 6.01
N TYR A 530 13.06 -26.91 6.26
CA TYR A 530 11.83 -27.47 5.71
C TYR A 530 11.65 -26.98 4.27
N SER A 531 10.98 -27.78 3.44
CA SER A 531 10.59 -27.42 2.08
C SER A 531 9.71 -26.17 2.10
N ASP A 532 9.73 -25.39 1.02
CA ASP A 532 8.83 -24.25 0.89
C ASP A 532 7.37 -24.79 0.69
N PRO A 533 6.32 -24.05 1.09
CA PRO A 533 4.94 -24.54 0.97
C PRO A 533 4.60 -24.94 -0.47
N GLY A 534 4.15 -26.19 -0.67
CA GLY A 534 3.84 -26.76 -2.00
C GLY A 534 4.96 -27.63 -2.61
N GLU A 535 6.13 -27.72 -1.98
CA GLU A 535 7.20 -28.66 -2.37
C GLU A 535 7.10 -29.97 -1.55
N GLU A 536 7.50 -31.11 -2.15
CA GLU A 536 7.55 -32.41 -1.47
C GLU A 536 8.27 -32.32 -0.11
N HIS A 537 7.70 -32.97 0.91
CA HIS A 537 8.17 -32.96 2.30
C HIS A 537 9.56 -33.61 2.42
N SER A 538 10.61 -32.81 2.23
CA SER A 538 12.00 -33.24 2.34
C SER A 538 12.74 -32.31 3.30
N SER A 539 12.84 -32.76 4.55
CA SER A 539 13.60 -32.02 5.56
C SER A 539 15.09 -32.28 5.38
N HIS A 540 15.87 -31.22 5.20
CA HIS A 540 17.30 -31.32 5.01
C HIS A 540 18.02 -30.61 6.15
N ASN A 541 18.92 -31.33 6.84
CA ASN A 541 19.81 -30.72 7.81
C ASN A 541 20.80 -29.80 7.09
N LYS A 542 20.67 -28.50 7.35
CA LYS A 542 21.58 -27.47 6.85
C LYS A 542 22.40 -26.89 7.99
N VAL A 543 23.56 -26.38 7.62
CA VAL A 543 24.51 -25.82 8.59
C VAL A 543 24.62 -24.31 8.38
N ALA A 544 24.19 -23.57 9.39
CA ALA A 544 24.43 -22.16 9.51
C ALA A 544 25.88 -21.90 9.88
N LYS A 545 26.61 -21.14 9.06
CA LYS A 545 27.99 -20.75 9.38
C LYS A 545 28.12 -19.24 9.38
N LYS A 546 28.53 -18.68 10.52
CA LYS A 546 28.76 -17.24 10.69
C LYS A 546 30.14 -16.97 11.26
N PHE A 547 30.62 -15.76 11.02
CA PHE A 547 31.74 -15.21 11.75
C PHE A 547 31.24 -14.32 12.89
N VAL A 548 31.63 -14.64 14.11
CA VAL A 548 31.31 -13.92 15.34
C VAL A 548 32.61 -13.46 15.98
N ILE A 549 32.68 -12.19 16.36
CA ILE A 549 33.85 -11.63 17.03
C ILE A 549 33.71 -11.82 18.54
N TYR A 550 34.46 -12.78 19.07
CA TYR A 550 34.66 -12.96 20.51
C TYR A 550 35.85 -12.14 21.00
N ASP A 551 36.01 -12.08 22.32
CA ASP A 551 37.15 -11.44 22.93
C ASP A 551 38.48 -12.07 22.46
N GLY A 552 39.51 -11.24 22.30
CA GLY A 552 40.77 -11.60 21.65
C GLY A 552 40.72 -11.98 20.16
N LYS A 553 39.55 -12.23 19.55
CA LYS A 553 39.43 -12.74 18.15
C LYS A 553 39.16 -11.65 17.09
N GLY A 554 39.37 -10.39 17.46
CA GLY A 554 39.07 -9.23 16.62
C GLY A 554 40.06 -9.01 15.48
N THR A 555 39.58 -8.95 14.25
CA THR A 555 40.40 -8.62 13.06
C THR A 555 39.74 -7.61 12.14
N ILE A 556 40.53 -6.88 11.35
CA ILE A 556 40.01 -5.95 10.31
C ILE A 556 39.17 -6.72 9.29
N GLY A 557 39.63 -7.90 8.85
CA GLY A 557 38.88 -8.78 7.95
C GLY A 557 37.55 -9.24 8.56
N GLY A 558 37.57 -9.57 9.84
CA GLY A 558 36.41 -9.87 10.68
C GLY A 558 35.36 -8.77 10.66
N LEU A 559 35.76 -7.57 11.08
CA LEU A 559 34.91 -6.39 11.13
C LEU A 559 34.35 -6.02 9.75
N LEU A 560 35.17 -6.11 8.69
CA LEU A 560 34.72 -5.87 7.32
C LEU A 560 33.62 -6.84 6.89
N LYS A 561 33.77 -8.15 7.18
CA LYS A 561 32.75 -9.14 6.82
C LYS A 561 31.45 -8.89 7.59
N LEU A 562 31.55 -8.65 8.89
CA LEU A 562 30.41 -8.36 9.75
C LEU A 562 29.64 -7.11 9.29
N LEU A 563 30.32 -5.98 9.10
CA LEU A 563 29.66 -4.74 8.67
C LEU A 563 29.10 -4.80 7.25
N LYS A 564 29.76 -5.52 6.32
CA LYS A 564 29.22 -5.75 4.97
C LYS A 564 27.90 -6.52 5.01
N ASN A 565 27.81 -7.56 5.83
CA ASN A 565 26.58 -8.33 6.02
C ASN A 565 25.45 -7.46 6.60
N VAL A 566 25.77 -6.61 7.58
CA VAL A 566 24.78 -5.65 8.13
C VAL A 566 24.32 -4.67 7.04
N ASN A 567 25.25 -4.15 6.24
CA ASN A 567 24.92 -3.23 5.17
C ASN A 567 24.02 -3.86 4.09
N SER A 568 24.18 -5.15 3.77
CA SER A 568 23.29 -5.86 2.85
C SER A 568 21.92 -6.16 3.47
N GLN A 569 21.86 -6.50 4.76
CA GLN A 569 20.56 -6.71 5.42
C GLN A 569 19.73 -5.42 5.47
N LEU A 570 20.37 -4.26 5.64
CA LEU A 570 19.68 -2.98 5.56
C LEU A 570 19.11 -2.68 4.16
N ASP A 571 19.64 -3.27 3.09
CA ASP A 571 19.03 -3.17 1.76
C ASP A 571 17.69 -3.89 1.70
N SER A 572 17.62 -5.11 2.23
CA SER A 572 16.37 -5.86 2.31
C SER A 572 15.29 -5.12 3.10
N VAL A 573 15.67 -4.46 4.20
CA VAL A 573 14.75 -3.63 5.00
C VAL A 573 14.23 -2.42 4.21
N ILE A 574 15.06 -1.80 3.36
CA ILE A 574 14.62 -0.71 2.47
C ILE A 574 13.57 -1.22 1.47
N THR A 575 13.83 -2.36 0.84
CA THR A 575 12.89 -2.97 -0.13
C THR A 575 11.57 -3.34 0.51
N LEU A 576 11.59 -3.91 1.72
CA LEU A 576 10.38 -4.23 2.48
C LEU A 576 9.58 -2.97 2.82
N SER A 577 10.25 -1.91 3.25
CA SER A 577 9.59 -0.63 3.53
C SER A 577 8.92 -0.04 2.29
N ASP A 578 9.53 -0.16 1.10
CA ASP A 578 8.94 0.33 -0.14
C ASP A 578 7.67 -0.46 -0.51
N LYS A 579 7.67 -1.79 -0.30
CA LYS A 579 6.47 -2.62 -0.51
C LYS A 579 5.35 -2.26 0.46
N PHE A 580 5.67 -2.09 1.74
CA PHE A 580 4.70 -1.73 2.78
C PHE A 580 4.06 -0.36 2.53
N GLU A 581 4.84 0.67 2.16
CA GLU A 581 4.28 1.99 1.86
C GLU A 581 3.37 1.98 0.63
N LYS A 582 3.70 1.21 -0.41
CA LYS A 582 2.81 1.02 -1.56
C LYS A 582 1.49 0.38 -1.17
N GLN A 583 1.52 -0.62 -0.28
CA GLN A 583 0.30 -1.23 0.25
C GLN A 583 -0.46 -0.24 1.13
N ARG A 584 0.21 0.47 2.04
CA ARG A 584 -0.39 1.48 2.91
C ARG A 584 -1.07 2.62 2.15
N GLN A 585 -0.48 3.09 1.04
CA GLN A 585 -1.10 4.13 0.22
C GLN A 585 -2.45 3.70 -0.33
N LYS A 586 -2.59 2.44 -0.74
CA LYS A 586 -3.89 1.85 -1.13
C LYS A 586 -4.91 1.79 0.02
N LEU A 587 -4.47 1.96 1.27
CA LEU A 587 -5.35 1.93 2.47
C LEU A 587 -5.82 3.30 2.91
N LYS A 588 -5.16 4.36 2.45
CA LYS A 588 -5.68 5.71 2.68
C LYS A 588 -6.97 5.98 1.91
N GLU A 589 -7.23 5.17 0.88
CA GLU A 589 -8.51 5.10 0.17
C GLU A 589 -9.60 4.39 1.00
N PHE A 590 -9.24 3.85 2.18
CA PHE A 590 -10.08 3.07 3.09
C PHE A 590 -10.46 3.81 4.38
N ASP A 591 -10.35 5.14 4.40
CA ASP A 591 -10.80 5.95 5.54
C ASP A 591 -12.33 6.02 5.53
N ILE A 592 -12.95 5.86 6.71
CA ILE A 592 -14.40 6.00 6.86
C ILE A 592 -14.71 7.47 6.58
N ASN A 593 -15.47 7.75 5.51
CA ASN A 593 -15.86 9.11 5.12
C ASN A 593 -16.40 9.86 6.35
N ASP A 594 -15.90 11.07 6.60
CA ASP A 594 -16.35 11.89 7.74
C ASP A 594 -17.86 12.18 7.66
N GLU A 595 -18.43 12.26 6.45
CA GLU A 595 -19.89 12.38 6.25
C GLU A 595 -20.66 11.13 6.72
N LEU A 596 -20.07 9.93 6.58
CA LEU A 596 -20.66 8.69 7.12
C LEU A 596 -20.59 8.69 8.65
N LYS A 597 -19.50 9.19 9.24
CA LYS A 597 -19.37 9.30 10.71
C LYS A 597 -20.44 10.23 11.29
N ASP A 598 -20.63 11.40 10.68
CA ASP A 598 -21.64 12.37 11.11
C ASP A 598 -23.06 11.78 11.03
N ARG A 599 -23.36 11.04 9.95
CA ARG A 599 -24.66 10.34 9.76
C ARG A 599 -24.90 9.24 10.79
N LEU A 600 -23.90 8.43 11.10
CA LEU A 600 -24.00 7.38 12.11
C LEU A 600 -24.19 7.97 13.51
N MET A 601 -23.55 9.11 13.82
CA MET A 601 -23.77 9.83 15.08
C MET A 601 -25.16 10.47 15.17
N GLU A 602 -25.70 11.01 14.07
CA GLU A 602 -27.06 11.57 13.99
C GLU A 602 -28.14 10.49 14.19
N LYS A 603 -27.85 9.24 13.80
CA LYS A 603 -28.79 8.10 13.85
C LYS A 603 -28.61 7.19 15.07
N ALA A 604 -27.58 7.38 15.88
CA ALA A 604 -27.38 6.67 17.13
C ALA A 604 -28.53 7.00 18.12
N GLY A 605 -29.51 6.10 18.23
CA GLY A 605 -30.69 6.27 19.10
C GLY A 605 -32.04 6.32 18.36
N VAL A 606 -32.08 6.12 17.04
CA VAL A 606 -33.33 5.93 16.31
C VAL A 606 -33.82 4.50 16.51
N SER A 607 -34.80 4.31 17.40
CA SER A 607 -35.57 3.07 17.46
C SER A 607 -36.62 3.09 16.34
N LEU A 608 -36.67 2.04 15.51
CA LEU A 608 -37.79 1.83 14.60
C LEU A 608 -39.10 1.76 15.41
N PRO A 609 -40.23 2.28 14.90
CA PRO A 609 -41.53 2.04 15.49
C PRO A 609 -41.76 0.53 15.66
N ILE A 610 -42.34 0.12 16.80
CA ILE A 610 -42.41 -1.29 17.25
C ILE A 610 -43.14 -2.21 16.25
N ASP A 611 -43.91 -1.66 15.31
CA ASP A 611 -44.79 -2.39 14.40
C ASP A 611 -44.37 -2.34 12.90
N ILE A 612 -43.19 -1.81 12.54
CA ILE A 612 -42.76 -1.69 11.13
C ILE A 612 -41.41 -2.40 10.90
N SER A 613 -41.35 -3.27 9.89
CA SER A 613 -40.11 -3.96 9.48
C SER A 613 -39.07 -3.00 8.87
N ARG A 614 -37.78 -3.34 8.94
CA ARG A 614 -36.66 -2.54 8.37
C ARG A 614 -36.86 -2.31 6.87
N GLU A 615 -37.24 -3.35 6.13
CA GLU A 615 -37.59 -3.29 4.70
C GLU A 615 -38.73 -2.28 4.46
N LYS A 616 -39.86 -2.41 5.15
CA LYS A 616 -41.02 -1.52 5.00
C LYS A 616 -40.71 -0.07 5.39
N TYR A 617 -39.83 0.14 6.38
CA TYR A 617 -39.36 1.48 6.74
C TYR A 617 -38.55 2.12 5.59
N TYR A 618 -37.67 1.36 4.95
CA TYR A 618 -36.84 1.87 3.85
C TYR A 618 -37.58 2.03 2.53
N GLU A 619 -38.62 1.27 2.28
CA GLU A 619 -39.55 1.54 1.19
C GLU A 619 -40.22 2.92 1.34
N LEU A 620 -40.63 3.27 2.55
CA LEU A 620 -41.36 4.53 2.83
C LEU A 620 -40.43 5.73 2.99
N SER A 621 -39.24 5.50 3.55
CA SER A 621 -38.25 6.53 3.87
C SER A 621 -36.84 6.01 3.56
N PRO A 622 -36.47 5.90 2.26
CA PRO A 622 -35.19 5.34 1.85
C PRO A 622 -34.01 6.15 2.40
N PRO A 623 -32.87 5.49 2.70
CA PRO A 623 -31.73 6.15 3.32
C PRO A 623 -31.16 7.24 2.42
N LYS A 624 -30.98 8.43 2.97
CA LYS A 624 -30.49 9.57 2.19
C LYS A 624 -29.08 9.31 1.66
N PRO A 625 -28.81 9.47 0.36
CA PRO A 625 -27.47 9.30 -0.19
C PRO A 625 -26.44 10.24 0.44
N LEU A 626 -25.24 9.75 0.68
CA LEU A 626 -24.07 10.56 1.05
C LEU A 626 -23.68 11.46 -0.11
N PHE A 627 -23.62 10.90 -1.32
CA PHE A 627 -23.28 11.63 -2.54
C PHE A 627 -24.51 11.92 -3.40
N SER A 628 -24.53 13.09 -4.05
CA SER A 628 -25.65 13.52 -4.89
C SER A 628 -25.76 12.74 -6.20
N ASP A 629 -24.68 12.10 -6.66
CA ASP A 629 -24.61 11.19 -7.80
C ASP A 629 -24.15 9.80 -7.31
N PRO A 630 -24.83 8.68 -7.65
CA PRO A 630 -26.03 8.58 -8.50
C PRO A 630 -27.34 8.99 -7.81
N GLY A 631 -27.30 9.28 -6.51
CA GLY A 631 -28.50 9.62 -5.72
C GLY A 631 -29.42 8.42 -5.56
N LEU A 632 -28.84 7.24 -5.32
CA LEU A 632 -29.56 6.00 -5.05
C LEU A 632 -29.48 5.68 -3.56
N SER A 633 -30.52 5.06 -3.03
CA SER A 633 -30.60 4.55 -1.67
C SER A 633 -30.48 3.04 -1.69
N VAL A 634 -29.91 2.46 -0.63
CA VAL A 634 -29.62 1.02 -0.53
C VAL A 634 -30.26 0.46 0.72
N TYR A 635 -30.83 -0.72 0.59
CA TYR A 635 -31.20 -1.61 1.68
C TYR A 635 -30.51 -2.95 1.43
N HIS A 636 -29.77 -3.44 2.42
CA HIS A 636 -29.22 -4.79 2.38
C HIS A 636 -29.86 -5.65 3.46
N ASP A 637 -29.90 -6.96 3.22
CA ASP A 637 -30.35 -7.93 4.21
C ASP A 637 -29.53 -9.21 4.16
N PHE A 638 -28.97 -9.57 5.32
CA PHE A 638 -28.28 -10.83 5.55
C PHE A 638 -28.08 -11.04 7.06
N GLU A 639 -27.93 -12.30 7.45
CA GLU A 639 -27.60 -12.70 8.81
C GLU A 639 -26.35 -13.58 8.81
N ILE A 640 -25.44 -13.30 9.74
CA ILE A 640 -24.23 -14.11 9.93
C ILE A 640 -24.56 -15.22 10.92
N GLU A 641 -24.60 -16.46 10.43
CA GLU A 641 -24.87 -17.67 11.21
C GLU A 641 -23.71 -17.97 12.16
N ASN A 642 -22.48 -17.95 11.64
CA ASN A 642 -21.30 -18.40 12.36
C ASN A 642 -20.02 -17.70 11.86
N ILE A 643 -19.10 -17.44 12.78
CA ILE A 643 -17.75 -16.96 12.49
C ILE A 643 -16.73 -17.91 13.11
N GLU A 644 -16.03 -18.65 12.28
CA GLU A 644 -15.05 -19.65 12.72
C GLU A 644 -13.62 -19.12 12.65
N PHE A 645 -12.84 -19.44 13.68
CA PHE A 645 -11.42 -19.12 13.75
C PHE A 645 -10.61 -20.41 13.94
N GLU A 646 -10.07 -20.93 12.84
CA GLU A 646 -9.22 -22.11 12.88
C GLU A 646 -7.74 -21.72 12.82
N ARG A 647 -6.92 -22.35 13.68
CA ARG A 647 -5.51 -21.99 13.84
C ARG A 647 -4.58 -23.01 13.18
N PHE A 648 -3.84 -22.57 12.16
CA PHE A 648 -3.03 -23.43 11.29
C PHE A 648 -1.51 -23.31 11.47
N ASP A 649 -1.00 -22.50 12.40
CA ASP A 649 0.43 -22.56 12.73
C ASP A 649 0.76 -23.81 13.57
N PRO A 650 2.03 -24.29 13.60
CA PRO A 650 2.39 -25.55 14.25
C PRO A 650 1.90 -25.72 15.69
N VAL A 651 1.97 -24.68 16.51
CA VAL A 651 1.43 -24.71 17.88
C VAL A 651 -0.10 -24.82 17.87
N GLY A 652 -0.78 -24.14 16.94
CA GLY A 652 -2.22 -24.27 16.75
C GLY A 652 -2.65 -25.70 16.44
N ILE A 653 -2.02 -26.31 15.43
CA ILE A 653 -2.31 -27.69 14.99
C ILE A 653 -2.04 -28.69 16.13
N MET A 654 -0.89 -28.59 16.80
CA MET A 654 -0.51 -29.54 17.86
C MET A 654 -1.37 -29.44 19.12
N THR A 655 -2.03 -28.30 19.36
CA THR A 655 -2.72 -28.01 20.62
C THR A 655 -4.22 -27.74 20.43
N GLY A 656 -4.77 -28.00 19.25
CA GLY A 656 -6.18 -27.66 18.94
C GLY A 656 -6.50 -26.17 19.12
N GLY A 657 -5.50 -25.30 18.98
CA GLY A 657 -5.62 -23.86 19.21
C GLY A 657 -5.84 -23.43 20.66
N HIS A 658 -5.67 -24.31 21.66
CA HIS A 658 -5.92 -23.99 23.07
C HIS A 658 -4.81 -23.15 23.72
N VAL A 659 -3.61 -23.15 23.15
CA VAL A 659 -2.47 -22.44 23.74
C VAL A 659 -2.45 -20.96 23.33
N PRO A 660 -2.45 -20.00 24.28
CA PRO A 660 -2.55 -18.56 23.99
C PRO A 660 -1.22 -17.92 23.53
N TYR A 661 -0.31 -18.72 22.95
CA TYR A 661 1.03 -18.29 22.55
C TYR A 661 1.29 -18.58 21.07
N PRO A 662 1.97 -17.68 20.35
CA PRO A 662 2.36 -17.86 18.96
C PRO A 662 3.44 -18.94 18.80
N THR A 663 3.54 -19.55 17.62
CA THR A 663 4.62 -20.47 17.27
C THR A 663 5.97 -19.74 17.27
N PRO A 664 6.93 -20.13 18.14
CA PRO A 664 8.26 -19.57 18.11
C PRO A 664 9.11 -20.22 17.01
N VAL A 665 9.44 -19.46 15.98
CA VAL A 665 10.35 -19.80 14.90
C VAL A 665 11.72 -19.15 15.16
N TYR A 666 12.69 -19.94 15.60
CA TYR A 666 14.03 -19.41 15.83
C TYR A 666 14.79 -19.17 14.50
N LEU A 667 14.99 -17.90 14.17
CA LEU A 667 15.77 -17.43 13.02
C LEU A 667 17.26 -17.41 13.35
N TRP A 668 17.87 -18.58 13.21
CA TRP A 668 19.28 -18.82 13.50
C TRP A 668 20.23 -17.87 12.76
N PHE A 669 19.89 -17.36 11.56
CA PHE A 669 20.78 -16.50 10.76
C PHE A 669 20.89 -15.07 11.29
N ILE A 670 19.94 -14.64 12.13
CA ILE A 670 19.98 -13.37 12.87
C ILE A 670 20.02 -13.54 14.39
N ASN A 671 19.97 -14.77 14.90
CA ASN A 671 19.92 -15.06 16.34
C ASN A 671 18.73 -14.37 17.01
N THR A 672 17.54 -14.56 16.45
CA THR A 672 16.30 -13.95 16.92
C THR A 672 15.18 -14.98 16.80
N THR A 673 14.24 -14.98 17.74
CA THR A 673 13.00 -15.77 17.62
C THR A 673 11.93 -14.90 16.99
N LEU A 674 11.40 -15.38 15.87
CA LEU A 674 10.19 -14.88 15.24
C LEU A 674 9.01 -15.63 15.86
N TYR A 675 7.95 -14.94 16.18
CA TYR A 675 6.72 -15.46 16.76
C TYR A 675 5.64 -15.29 15.70
N TRP A 676 5.08 -16.41 15.27
CA TRP A 676 4.16 -16.49 14.15
C TRP A 676 2.85 -17.14 14.58
N THR A 677 1.74 -16.60 14.07
CA THR A 677 0.43 -17.28 14.07
C THR A 677 -0.16 -17.27 12.69
N SER A 678 -0.93 -18.30 12.38
CA SER A 678 -1.73 -18.38 11.17
C SER A 678 -3.15 -18.80 11.55
N TRP A 679 -4.13 -18.09 11.01
CA TRP A 679 -5.54 -18.35 11.21
C TRP A 679 -6.24 -18.45 9.86
N GLU A 680 -7.24 -19.30 9.76
CA GLU A 680 -8.30 -19.20 8.77
C GLU A 680 -9.51 -18.62 9.48
N ILE A 681 -10.09 -17.59 8.88
CA ILE A 681 -11.27 -16.93 9.39
C ILE A 681 -12.37 -17.14 8.36
N THR A 682 -13.45 -17.77 8.78
CA THR A 682 -14.59 -18.13 7.91
C THR A 682 -15.84 -17.49 8.46
N ILE A 683 -16.57 -16.75 7.62
CA ILE A 683 -17.91 -16.24 7.89
C ILE A 683 -18.88 -17.09 7.09
N SER A 684 -19.87 -17.67 7.77
CA SER A 684 -21.01 -18.35 7.17
C SER A 684 -22.27 -17.52 7.38
N LEU A 685 -23.02 -17.31 6.31
CA LEU A 685 -24.29 -16.59 6.31
C LEU A 685 -25.45 -17.58 6.33
N GLU A 686 -26.55 -17.25 7.01
CA GLU A 686 -27.77 -18.08 7.02
C GLU A 686 -28.41 -18.20 5.61
N GLY A 687 -28.16 -17.21 4.76
CA GLY A 687 -28.66 -17.14 3.39
C GLY A 687 -27.84 -16.19 2.51
N PRO A 688 -28.20 -16.05 1.22
CA PRO A 688 -27.51 -15.15 0.31
C PRO A 688 -27.72 -13.69 0.73
N ILE A 689 -26.72 -12.84 0.49
CA ILE A 689 -26.88 -11.39 0.69
C ILE A 689 -27.90 -10.87 -0.31
N VAL A 690 -28.89 -10.14 0.20
CA VAL A 690 -29.92 -9.49 -0.60
C VAL A 690 -29.62 -8.00 -0.63
N GLU A 691 -29.44 -7.44 -1.82
CA GLU A 691 -29.27 -5.99 -2.04
C GLU A 691 -30.46 -5.45 -2.79
N GLU A 692 -31.03 -4.36 -2.28
CA GLU A 692 -32.14 -3.67 -2.87
C GLU A 692 -31.84 -2.18 -2.98
N ILE A 693 -31.94 -1.63 -4.19
CA ILE A 693 -31.66 -0.21 -4.43
C ILE A 693 -32.90 0.54 -4.90
N TYR A 694 -32.98 1.79 -4.46
CA TYR A 694 -34.09 2.70 -4.73
C TYR A 694 -33.58 4.02 -5.32
N ASP A 695 -34.37 4.61 -6.21
CA ASP A 695 -34.09 5.96 -6.71
C ASP A 695 -34.57 7.01 -5.70
N TYR A 696 -33.65 7.56 -4.90
CA TYR A 696 -33.99 8.56 -3.88
C TYR A 696 -34.63 9.83 -4.46
N LYS A 697 -34.24 10.21 -5.68
CA LYS A 697 -34.67 11.47 -6.33
C LYS A 697 -36.03 11.35 -6.99
N ASN A 698 -36.36 10.17 -7.52
CA ASN A 698 -37.60 9.92 -8.24
C ASN A 698 -38.52 9.02 -7.42
N LYS A 699 -39.41 9.63 -6.63
CA LYS A 699 -40.45 8.93 -5.88
C LYS A 699 -41.63 8.64 -6.81
N VAL A 700 -42.09 7.39 -6.91
CA VAL A 700 -43.02 6.99 -7.98
C VAL A 700 -44.26 6.29 -7.42
N ILE A 701 -45.43 6.92 -7.59
CA ILE A 701 -46.77 6.47 -7.16
C ILE A 701 -47.12 6.72 -5.68
N PRO A 702 -48.18 7.50 -5.39
CA PRO A 702 -48.82 7.52 -4.08
C PRO A 702 -49.57 6.19 -3.83
N LYS A 703 -49.10 5.38 -2.89
CA LYS A 703 -49.82 4.21 -2.36
C LYS A 703 -50.62 4.64 -1.13
N GLU A 704 -51.90 4.26 -1.05
CA GLU A 704 -52.67 4.38 0.19
C GLU A 704 -52.06 3.45 1.23
N THR A 705 -51.68 3.99 2.39
CA THR A 705 -51.26 3.18 3.53
C THR A 705 -52.51 2.58 4.18
N ASP A 706 -52.53 1.25 4.38
CA ASP A 706 -53.62 0.55 5.09
C ASP A 706 -53.76 1.01 6.56
N GLU A 707 -52.78 1.74 7.08
CA GLU A 707 -52.69 2.21 8.46
C GLU A 707 -52.70 3.74 8.51
N GLY A 708 -53.90 4.31 8.66
CA GLY A 708 -54.10 5.72 9.00
C GLY A 708 -53.71 6.03 10.45
N SER A 709 -52.41 6.01 10.78
CA SER A 709 -51.91 6.59 12.02
C SER A 709 -51.56 8.07 11.81
N ARG A 710 -51.68 8.90 12.86
CA ARG A 710 -51.46 10.37 12.80
C ARG A 710 -50.03 10.78 12.43
N GLU A 711 -49.09 9.84 12.37
CA GLU A 711 -47.65 10.10 12.15
C GLU A 711 -47.18 9.88 10.71
N PHE A 712 -47.97 9.23 9.85
CA PHE A 712 -47.59 8.99 8.45
C PHE A 712 -48.63 9.58 7.49
N PRO A 713 -48.19 10.18 6.37
CA PRO A 713 -49.11 10.72 5.37
C PRO A 713 -49.96 9.60 4.75
N LYS A 714 -51.24 9.89 4.49
CA LYS A 714 -52.25 8.99 3.90
C LYS A 714 -51.87 8.39 2.54
N TYR A 715 -50.85 8.99 1.90
CA TYR A 715 -50.24 8.52 0.67
C TYR A 715 -48.72 8.60 0.82
N VAL A 716 -48.02 7.50 0.54
CA VAL A 716 -46.54 7.48 0.50
C VAL A 716 -46.09 7.16 -0.92
N ASN A 717 -45.12 7.94 -1.42
CA ASN A 717 -44.55 7.70 -2.74
C ASN A 717 -43.47 6.61 -2.66
N GLN A 718 -43.71 5.44 -3.25
CA GLN A 718 -42.79 4.30 -3.19
C GLN A 718 -41.74 4.40 -4.32
N PRO A 719 -40.43 4.42 -4.05
CA PRO A 719 -39.43 4.42 -5.12
C PRO A 719 -39.36 3.04 -5.82
N LEU A 720 -39.06 2.99 -7.12
CA LEU A 720 -38.91 1.72 -7.84
C LEU A 720 -37.77 0.87 -7.24
N PRO A 721 -38.04 -0.37 -6.76
CA PRO A 721 -37.03 -1.26 -6.22
C PRO A 721 -36.25 -1.95 -7.33
N PHE A 722 -35.00 -2.27 -7.05
CA PHE A 722 -34.22 -3.21 -7.85
C PHE A 722 -33.46 -4.15 -6.92
N LYS A 723 -33.90 -5.41 -6.86
CA LYS A 723 -33.47 -6.41 -5.87
C LYS A 723 -32.61 -7.50 -6.50
N GLN A 724 -31.43 -7.72 -5.96
CA GLN A 724 -30.50 -8.76 -6.40
C GLN A 724 -30.04 -9.64 -5.23
N LYS A 725 -29.88 -10.95 -5.48
CA LYS A 725 -29.33 -11.92 -4.52
C LYS A 725 -27.92 -12.33 -4.92
N PHE A 726 -27.04 -12.48 -3.93
CA PHE A 726 -25.67 -12.95 -4.10
C PHE A 726 -25.52 -14.33 -3.48
N GLU A 727 -25.51 -15.37 -4.31
CA GLU A 727 -25.53 -16.80 -3.92
C GLU A 727 -24.33 -17.26 -3.05
N LYS A 728 -23.29 -16.43 -2.91
CA LYS A 728 -22.13 -16.75 -2.06
C LYS A 728 -22.52 -16.58 -0.59
N THR A 729 -22.58 -17.68 0.15
CA THR A 729 -22.93 -17.70 1.59
C THR A 729 -21.73 -17.90 2.51
N GLU A 730 -20.55 -18.24 1.98
CA GLU A 730 -19.33 -18.48 2.76
C GLU A 730 -18.18 -17.57 2.30
N TYR A 731 -17.52 -16.90 3.25
CA TYR A 731 -16.37 -16.03 2.99
C TYR A 731 -15.21 -16.44 3.90
N ASN A 732 -14.05 -16.75 3.33
CA ASN A 732 -12.89 -17.15 4.09
C ASN A 732 -11.62 -16.42 3.65
N PHE A 733 -10.69 -16.25 4.59
CA PHE A 733 -9.33 -15.84 4.26
C PHE A 733 -8.34 -16.32 5.32
N HIS A 734 -7.07 -16.40 4.93
CA HIS A 734 -6.00 -16.68 5.87
C HIS A 734 -5.41 -15.40 6.44
N LEU A 735 -5.32 -15.31 7.77
CA LEU A 735 -4.66 -14.26 8.53
C LEU A 735 -3.32 -14.76 9.11
N ALA A 736 -2.20 -14.27 8.59
CA ALA A 736 -0.88 -14.54 9.16
C ALA A 736 -0.33 -13.33 9.91
N THR A 737 0.09 -13.51 11.16
CA THR A 737 0.76 -12.46 11.94
C THR A 737 2.15 -12.88 12.36
N ILE A 738 3.09 -11.94 12.25
CA ILE A 738 4.50 -12.17 12.55
C ILE A 738 5.00 -11.07 13.47
N SER A 739 5.66 -11.46 14.55
CA SER A 739 6.36 -10.57 15.47
C SER A 739 7.75 -11.10 15.77
N LEU A 740 8.66 -10.24 16.18
CA LEU A 740 9.96 -10.65 16.72
C LEU A 740 9.97 -10.62 18.25
N ARG A 741 8.79 -10.46 18.88
CA ARG A 741 8.55 -10.52 20.32
C ARG A 741 7.41 -11.51 20.59
N PRO A 742 7.43 -12.23 21.71
CA PRO A 742 6.27 -13.02 22.10
C PRO A 742 5.08 -12.08 22.30
N TYR A 743 3.91 -12.53 21.88
CA TYR A 743 2.63 -11.87 22.12
C TYR A 743 1.65 -12.91 22.66
N THR A 744 0.58 -12.43 23.27
CA THR A 744 -0.50 -13.29 23.74
C THR A 744 -1.62 -13.33 22.72
N ILE A 745 -2.33 -14.45 22.64
CA ILE A 745 -3.49 -14.62 21.78
C ILE A 745 -4.70 -14.72 22.70
N ASN A 746 -5.63 -13.79 22.55
CA ASN A 746 -6.95 -13.95 23.15
C ASN A 746 -7.83 -14.65 22.13
N LYS A 747 -8.14 -15.92 22.41
CA LYS A 747 -9.15 -16.66 21.65
C LYS A 747 -10.53 -16.02 21.93
N PRO A 748 -11.41 -15.91 20.93
CA PRO A 748 -12.83 -15.70 21.21
C PRO A 748 -13.31 -16.81 22.13
N LYS A 749 -14.03 -16.45 23.19
CA LYS A 749 -14.83 -17.45 23.91
C LYS A 749 -15.97 -17.84 22.96
N LYS A 750 -16.22 -19.13 22.78
CA LYS A 750 -17.54 -19.57 22.35
C LYS A 750 -18.46 -19.21 23.51
N ASP A 751 -19.33 -18.23 23.31
CA ASP A 751 -20.42 -17.97 24.25
C ASP A 751 -21.46 -19.09 24.15
#